data_AF-A0A1I6GQK6-F1
#
_entry.id   AF-A0A1I6GQK6-F1
#
_cell.length_a   1.000
_cell.length_b   1.000
_cell.length_c   1.000
_cell.angle_alpha   90.00
_cell.angle_beta   90.00
_cell.angle_gamma   90.00
#
_symmetry.space_group_name_H-M   'P 1'
#
loop_
_entity.id
_entity.type
_entity.pdbx_description
1 polymer ?
#
loop_
_entity_poly.entity_id
_entity_poly.type
_entity_poly.pdbx_seq_one_letter_code
_entity_poly.pdbx_strand_id
1 'polypeptide(L)'
;MTPDPILTATGVRQKRPSVLQKLFSRALASNLSCLVVPGPEIALAHGLDVKAVGMRIAGTPRDASVLLIVGKLPEKMSEAVAVLFAQMPRLRAILVLGARPPSSLPGTDVSGDLSQAALIEAVARLKQVMAKGAFASSPEDFDSSVLHARTEYVCPMHPEVVEDEPGSCPKCGMDLVARETGESTPEHHHDHEHEHHHHGHDHGEHEDEHEQCHGHEDREHQNHHDHRQDHEPEHHPDHNHDHSEGEGHKQEKAETEYTCPMHPEIVRDEPGSCPKCGMDLVAREDMEDDGGGEEAPGHGNDHEHQHHHDHSDYDEHDHEHHQDDGHEHGHGHSGHEHGGHDHGASGFMSMIEVTKDLPRSADGLQMDWLEVPFGPVFPGLPGGLKLTLTLDGDGVTEGQAASVVGITSEGEEDGEMDANTFIEHLSSAMPLAPVSYRLLACLAIERAAGLEDDSANAGGRTGALERERIASHLGWLARFGHQMGFAWLANRASTLQLNVQAASKEGLIELEPSLQALATRVGRTPLLKARLRGIGVLPTGSSDLRGPVGRASGKGGDAWARLWQRLDEIPASLDLIKAAVEPELPVLRNIGSDVSGTGETTVETPRGESRLKVSLEHGQVTSYELDTACSHHIDLVAELVKGRELGDALVAVGSIDLSPWEVIS
;
A
#
# COMPACT_ATOMS: atom_id res chain seq x y z
N MET A 1 38.47 7.04 20.20
CA MET A 1 37.23 7.50 20.85
C MET A 1 36.61 8.54 19.93
N THR A 2 35.71 8.10 19.05
CA THR A 2 34.78 9.01 18.39
C THR A 2 33.90 9.66 19.48
N PRO A 3 33.43 10.90 19.31
CA PRO A 3 32.47 11.47 20.25
C PRO A 3 31.22 10.57 20.32
N ASP A 4 30.60 10.47 21.49
CA ASP A 4 29.29 9.84 21.60
C ASP A 4 28.34 10.52 20.59
N PRO A 5 27.63 9.76 19.74
CA PRO A 5 26.69 10.36 18.79
C PRO A 5 25.66 11.17 19.60
N ILE A 6 25.34 12.36 19.08
CA ILE A 6 24.24 13.17 19.60
C ILE A 6 22.99 12.28 19.56
N LEU A 7 22.32 12.11 20.71
CA LEU A 7 21.11 11.29 20.77
C LEU A 7 19.99 11.96 19.97
N THR A 8 19.78 11.52 18.72
CA THR A 8 18.66 11.92 17.86
C THR A 8 17.35 11.22 18.21
N ALA A 9 17.40 10.14 19.02
CA ALA A 9 16.25 9.41 19.52
C ALA A 9 15.18 10.34 20.13
N THR A 10 14.07 10.52 19.41
CA THR A 10 13.03 11.50 19.74
C THR A 10 12.15 11.00 20.88
N GLY A 11 12.61 11.26 22.11
CA GLY A 11 11.91 10.92 23.34
C GLY A 11 10.61 11.72 23.57
N VAL A 12 9.90 11.36 24.64
CA VAL A 12 8.72 12.10 25.09
C VAL A 12 9.16 13.38 25.81
N ARG A 13 8.62 14.53 25.43
CA ARG A 13 8.91 15.87 26.01
C ARG A 13 8.63 15.91 27.52
N GLN A 14 9.64 15.73 28.38
CA GLN A 14 9.51 15.91 29.84
C GLN A 14 10.78 16.41 30.54
N LYS A 15 10.61 17.04 31.71
CA LYS A 15 11.72 17.41 32.62
C LYS A 15 12.35 16.16 33.27
N ARG A 16 13.53 16.34 33.90
CA ARG A 16 14.41 15.29 34.51
C ARG A 16 13.65 14.01 34.95
N PRO A 17 13.98 12.83 34.39
CA PRO A 17 13.20 11.61 34.62
C PRO A 17 13.28 11.08 36.04
N SER A 18 12.11 10.71 36.58
CA SER A 18 11.93 10.05 37.88
C SER A 18 12.47 8.61 37.89
N VAL A 19 12.54 8.00 39.08
CA VAL A 19 12.98 6.60 39.22
C VAL A 19 12.03 5.65 38.49
N LEU A 20 10.71 5.87 38.58
CA LEU A 20 9.70 5.08 37.88
C LEU A 20 9.84 5.21 36.36
N GLN A 21 10.09 6.42 35.86
CA GLN A 21 10.35 6.66 34.44
C GLN A 21 11.60 5.94 33.94
N LYS A 22 12.70 5.94 34.70
CA LYS A 22 13.91 5.18 34.34
C LYS A 22 13.69 3.67 34.28
N LEU A 23 12.80 3.12 35.10
CA LEU A 23 12.38 1.72 35.02
C LEU A 23 11.53 1.48 33.77
N PHE A 24 10.59 2.38 33.48
CA PHE A 24 9.72 2.30 32.29
C PHE A 24 10.51 2.43 30.97
N SER A 25 11.48 3.34 30.87
CA SER A 25 12.37 3.47 29.70
C SER A 25 13.14 2.18 29.40
N ARG A 26 13.60 1.47 30.45
CA ARG A 26 14.29 0.19 30.33
C ARG A 26 13.34 -0.93 29.89
N ALA A 27 12.10 -0.93 30.39
CA ALA A 27 11.08 -1.87 29.94
C ALA A 27 10.72 -1.66 28.46
N LEU A 28 10.43 -0.42 28.04
CA LEU A 28 10.20 -0.09 26.63
C LEU A 28 11.37 -0.50 25.74
N ALA A 29 12.60 -0.10 26.10
CA ALA A 29 13.80 -0.44 25.33
C ALA A 29 14.07 -1.96 25.29
N SER A 30 13.46 -2.78 26.15
CA SER A 30 13.63 -4.23 26.09
C SER A 30 12.76 -4.92 25.02
N ASN A 31 11.65 -4.30 24.60
CA ASN A 31 10.66 -4.85 23.66
C ASN A 31 10.56 -3.99 22.40
N LEU A 32 11.64 -3.97 21.61
CA LEU A 32 11.72 -3.19 20.38
C LEU A 32 10.89 -3.81 19.25
N SER A 33 10.25 -2.93 18.48
CA SER A 33 9.57 -3.25 17.22
C SER A 33 10.19 -2.42 16.10
N CYS A 34 10.53 -3.07 14.99
CA CYS A 34 11.19 -2.43 13.86
C CYS A 34 10.34 -2.51 12.59
N LEU A 35 10.19 -1.38 11.91
CA LEU A 35 9.82 -1.36 10.50
C LEU A 35 11.11 -1.56 9.70
N VAL A 36 11.14 -2.54 8.80
CA VAL A 36 12.32 -2.87 8.00
C VAL A 36 12.15 -2.25 6.61
N VAL A 37 13.14 -1.48 6.19
CA VAL A 37 13.20 -0.78 4.90
C VAL A 37 14.45 -1.27 4.15
N PRO A 38 14.36 -1.68 2.87
CA PRO A 38 13.17 -1.67 2.00
C PRO A 38 12.06 -2.63 2.41
N GLY A 39 12.42 -3.79 2.96
CA GLY A 39 11.48 -4.79 3.43
C GLY A 39 12.16 -5.94 4.18
N PRO A 40 11.40 -6.76 4.93
CA PRO A 40 11.94 -7.88 5.70
C PRO A 40 12.68 -8.93 4.86
N GLU A 41 12.28 -9.13 3.60
CA GLU A 41 12.90 -10.04 2.66
C GLU A 41 14.34 -9.61 2.28
N ILE A 42 14.63 -8.30 2.21
CA ILE A 42 15.98 -7.78 1.99
C ILE A 42 16.89 -8.09 3.20
N ALA A 43 16.36 -7.93 4.42
CA ALA A 43 17.09 -8.32 5.64
C ALA A 43 17.39 -9.82 5.66
N LEU A 44 16.41 -10.67 5.32
CA LEU A 44 16.62 -12.12 5.21
C LEU A 44 17.59 -12.49 4.07
N ALA A 45 17.57 -11.78 2.94
CA ALA A 45 18.51 -12.02 1.85
C ALA A 45 19.97 -11.74 2.26
N HIS A 46 20.20 -10.72 3.10
CA HIS A 46 21.49 -10.44 3.73
C HIS A 46 21.81 -11.29 4.98
N GLY A 47 21.04 -12.35 5.26
CA GLY A 47 21.29 -13.25 6.38
C GLY A 47 20.99 -12.68 7.77
N LEU A 48 20.17 -11.62 7.85
CA LEU A 48 19.86 -10.93 9.12
C LEU A 48 18.64 -11.56 9.81
N ASP A 49 18.85 -12.15 10.99
CA ASP A 49 17.77 -12.59 11.87
C ASP A 49 17.43 -11.50 12.90
N VAL A 50 16.48 -10.66 12.50
CA VAL A 50 15.87 -9.60 13.31
C VAL A 50 15.16 -10.14 14.56
N LYS A 51 14.62 -11.37 14.51
CA LYS A 51 13.89 -11.98 15.64
C LYS A 51 14.87 -12.53 16.68
N ALA A 52 16.00 -13.10 16.25
CA ALA A 52 17.05 -13.60 17.13
C ALA A 52 17.68 -12.50 18.03
N VAL A 53 17.75 -11.26 17.56
CA VAL A 53 18.21 -10.10 18.37
C VAL A 53 17.14 -9.53 19.32
N GLY A 54 15.97 -10.18 19.38
CA GLY A 54 14.86 -9.79 20.24
C GLY A 54 14.19 -8.49 19.80
N MET A 55 14.05 -8.29 18.48
CA MET A 55 13.16 -7.28 17.90
C MET A 55 11.97 -7.97 17.21
N ARG A 56 10.80 -7.33 17.24
CA ARG A 56 9.64 -7.75 16.45
C ARG A 56 9.61 -6.97 15.13
N ILE A 57 9.26 -7.61 14.03
CA ILE A 57 8.98 -6.88 12.78
C ILE A 57 7.57 -6.29 12.90
N ALA A 58 7.44 -4.99 12.66
CA ALA A 58 6.18 -4.26 12.66
C ALA A 58 5.51 -4.31 11.28
N GLY A 59 4.18 -4.44 11.27
CA GLY A 59 3.38 -4.36 10.04
C GLY A 59 2.93 -2.94 9.70
N THR A 60 3.07 -1.98 10.62
CA THR A 60 2.75 -0.57 10.34
C THR A 60 3.84 0.32 10.96
N PRO A 61 4.07 1.54 10.44
CA PRO A 61 4.92 2.52 11.12
C PRO A 61 4.38 2.86 12.51
N ARG A 62 3.06 2.85 12.72
CA ARG A 62 2.42 3.12 14.03
C ARG A 62 2.79 2.09 15.10
N ASP A 63 3.13 0.87 14.71
CA ASP A 63 3.59 -0.21 15.62
C ASP A 63 5.12 -0.25 15.80
N ALA A 64 5.87 0.60 15.09
CA ALA A 64 7.33 0.58 15.06
C ALA A 64 7.95 1.62 16.02
N SER A 65 8.94 1.17 16.79
CA SER A 65 9.80 2.00 17.64
C SER A 65 11.21 2.17 17.08
N VAL A 66 11.54 1.43 16.02
CA VAL A 66 12.81 1.46 15.30
C VAL A 66 12.55 1.47 13.80
N LEU A 67 13.22 2.34 13.06
CA LEU A 67 13.33 2.26 11.61
C LEU A 67 14.64 1.54 11.29
N LEU A 68 14.57 0.31 10.78
CA LEU A 68 15.74 -0.48 10.38
C LEU A 68 15.95 -0.36 8.87
N ILE A 69 16.98 0.38 8.48
CA ILE A 69 17.42 0.53 7.09
C ILE A 69 18.50 -0.52 6.81
N VAL A 70 18.29 -1.34 5.78
CA VAL A 70 19.19 -2.42 5.38
C VAL A 70 19.70 -2.18 3.96
N GLY A 71 21.02 -2.02 3.82
CA GLY A 71 21.65 -1.76 2.52
C GLY A 71 21.40 -0.34 1.99
N LYS A 72 21.93 -0.06 0.79
CA LYS A 72 21.79 1.24 0.12
C LYS A 72 20.34 1.41 -0.35
N LEU A 73 19.69 2.49 0.07
CA LEU A 73 18.37 2.87 -0.46
C LEU A 73 18.55 3.79 -1.69
N PRO A 74 17.81 3.57 -2.79
CA PRO A 74 17.69 4.54 -3.89
C PRO A 74 17.07 5.86 -3.45
N GLU A 75 17.41 6.95 -4.12
CA GLU A 75 16.88 8.29 -3.80
C GLU A 75 15.36 8.38 -4.04
N LYS A 76 14.83 7.63 -5.02
CA LYS A 76 13.40 7.42 -5.28
C LYS A 76 12.61 6.88 -4.06
N MET A 77 13.28 6.30 -3.06
CA MET A 77 12.64 5.88 -1.79
C MET A 77 12.72 6.93 -0.67
N SER A 78 13.50 8.00 -0.82
CA SER A 78 13.82 8.96 0.24
C SER A 78 12.57 9.60 0.86
N GLU A 79 11.58 9.93 0.03
CA GLU A 79 10.33 10.56 0.44
C GLU A 79 9.42 9.59 1.22
N ALA A 80 9.14 8.41 0.65
CA ALA A 80 8.33 7.38 1.30
C ALA A 80 8.89 6.99 2.69
N VAL A 81 10.22 6.91 2.83
CA VAL A 81 10.87 6.57 4.10
C VAL A 81 10.76 7.71 5.12
N ALA A 82 10.78 8.97 4.69
CA ALA A 82 10.50 10.12 5.57
C ALA A 82 9.04 10.12 6.07
N VAL A 83 8.07 9.85 5.19
CA VAL A 83 6.65 9.70 5.57
C VAL A 83 6.46 8.59 6.60
N LEU A 84 7.05 7.41 6.37
CA LEU A 84 7.01 6.29 7.33
C LEU A 84 7.61 6.67 8.69
N PHE A 85 8.75 7.36 8.71
CA PHE A 85 9.38 7.81 9.95
C PHE A 85 8.54 8.86 10.71
N ALA A 86 7.85 9.75 9.99
CA ALA A 86 6.94 10.73 10.59
C ALA A 86 5.74 10.04 11.28
N GLN A 87 5.18 9.01 10.64
CA GLN A 87 4.04 8.23 11.14
C GLN A 87 4.37 7.34 12.36
N MET A 88 5.65 7.10 12.67
CA MET A 88 6.06 6.33 13.85
C MET A 88 5.82 7.08 15.17
N PRO A 89 5.34 6.42 16.24
CA PRO A 89 5.16 7.05 17.54
C PRO A 89 6.50 7.46 18.19
N ARG A 90 6.47 8.53 19.00
CA ARG A 90 7.54 8.79 19.97
C ARG A 90 7.41 7.79 21.13
N LEU A 91 8.43 7.09 21.59
CA LEU A 91 9.86 7.10 21.27
C LEU A 91 10.21 6.29 20.01
N ARG A 92 10.86 6.93 19.04
CA ARG A 92 11.39 6.30 17.81
C ARG A 92 12.89 6.55 17.62
N ALA A 93 13.56 5.65 16.90
CA ALA A 93 14.99 5.69 16.60
C ALA A 93 15.31 5.11 15.21
N ILE A 94 16.44 5.50 14.62
CA ILE A 94 16.92 5.02 13.32
C ILE A 94 18.15 4.12 13.49
N LEU A 95 18.09 2.91 12.94
CA LEU A 95 19.19 1.95 12.84
C LEU A 95 19.51 1.69 11.37
N VAL A 96 20.78 1.90 10.96
CA VAL A 96 21.23 1.66 9.58
C VAL A 96 22.32 0.57 9.56
N LEU A 97 22.17 -0.43 8.69
CA LEU A 97 23.18 -1.45 8.45
C LEU A 97 23.67 -1.42 6.99
N GLY A 98 24.97 -1.27 6.79
CA GLY A 98 25.60 -1.31 5.46
C GLY A 98 25.44 -0.06 4.60
N ALA A 99 24.91 1.03 5.14
CA ALA A 99 24.60 2.24 4.38
C ALA A 99 24.65 3.52 5.22
N ARG A 100 24.27 4.63 4.60
CA ARG A 100 23.94 5.91 5.25
C ARG A 100 22.42 6.11 5.18
N PRO A 101 21.81 6.87 6.11
CA PRO A 101 20.41 7.25 5.99
C PRO A 101 20.22 8.15 4.75
N PRO A 102 19.04 8.14 4.11
CA PRO A 102 18.64 9.16 3.15
C PRO A 102 18.74 10.57 3.73
N SER A 103 18.96 11.58 2.88
CA SER A 103 19.03 12.99 3.26
C SER A 103 17.73 13.55 3.86
N SER A 104 16.59 12.92 3.55
CA SER A 104 15.27 13.26 4.09
C SER A 104 15.06 12.86 5.56
N LEU A 105 15.98 12.08 6.13
CA LEU A 105 15.92 11.60 7.52
C LEU A 105 16.90 12.35 8.43
N PRO A 106 16.64 12.41 9.75
CA PRO A 106 17.61 12.91 10.71
C PRO A 106 18.81 11.96 10.84
N GLY A 107 19.84 12.42 11.55
CA GLY A 107 21.03 11.62 11.83
C GLY A 107 20.70 10.27 12.49
N THR A 108 21.39 9.21 12.04
CA THR A 108 21.23 7.84 12.55
C THR A 108 21.65 7.71 14.01
N ASP A 109 20.80 7.09 14.85
CA ASP A 109 21.10 6.81 16.26
C ASP A 109 22.19 5.74 16.42
N VAL A 110 22.12 4.68 15.61
CA VAL A 110 23.07 3.58 15.60
C VAL A 110 23.30 3.08 14.18
N SER A 111 24.56 2.97 13.78
CA SER A 111 24.96 2.36 12.51
C SER A 111 25.91 1.17 12.72
N GLY A 112 25.97 0.28 11.73
CA GLY A 112 26.90 -0.84 11.69
C GLY A 112 27.08 -1.41 10.28
N ASP A 113 27.99 -2.37 10.14
CA ASP A 113 28.21 -3.09 8.88
C ASP A 113 27.02 -4.02 8.54
N LEU A 114 26.92 -4.46 7.29
CA LEU A 114 25.84 -5.35 6.84
C LEU A 114 26.08 -6.80 7.27
N SER A 115 25.90 -7.10 8.56
CA SER A 115 26.06 -8.45 9.10
C SER A 115 25.22 -8.72 10.35
N GLN A 116 24.92 -10.00 10.61
CA GLN A 116 24.20 -10.40 11.83
C GLN A 116 24.97 -10.05 13.12
N ALA A 117 26.31 -10.08 13.09
CA ALA A 117 27.15 -9.68 14.23
C ALA A 117 27.00 -8.18 14.53
N ALA A 118 27.06 -7.34 13.49
CA ALA A 118 26.81 -5.90 13.63
C ALA A 118 25.37 -5.60 14.07
N LEU A 119 24.36 -6.34 13.58
CA LEU A 119 22.97 -6.21 14.06
C LEU A 119 22.85 -6.51 15.57
N ILE A 120 23.52 -7.55 16.07
CA ILE A 120 23.54 -7.89 17.51
C ILE A 120 24.12 -6.74 18.34
N GLU A 121 25.28 -6.21 17.95
CA GLU A 121 25.93 -5.09 18.65
C GLU A 121 25.08 -3.82 18.56
N ALA A 122 24.58 -3.50 17.37
CA ALA A 122 23.79 -2.31 17.11
C ALA A 122 22.48 -2.31 17.91
N VAL A 123 21.78 -3.44 17.99
CA VAL A 123 20.58 -3.57 18.82
C VAL A 123 20.93 -3.46 20.30
N ALA A 124 22.03 -4.06 20.77
CA ALA A 124 22.48 -3.90 22.15
C ALA A 124 22.77 -2.43 22.51
N ARG A 125 23.39 -1.67 21.59
CA ARG A 125 23.63 -0.22 21.72
C ARG A 125 22.32 0.57 21.67
N LEU A 126 21.43 0.26 20.75
CA LEU A 126 20.13 0.92 20.56
C LEU A 126 19.27 0.81 21.83
N LYS A 127 19.22 -0.38 22.46
CA LYS A 127 18.55 -0.59 23.75
C LYS A 127 19.10 0.32 24.85
N GLN A 128 20.39 0.65 24.82
CA GLN A 128 20.99 1.62 25.76
C GLN A 128 20.68 3.09 25.39
N VAL A 129 20.69 3.43 24.10
CA VAL A 129 20.34 4.78 23.59
C VAL A 129 18.88 5.11 23.94
N MET A 130 17.94 4.24 23.57
CA MET A 130 16.50 4.43 23.85
C MET A 130 16.22 4.50 25.35
N ALA A 131 16.85 3.66 26.17
CA ALA A 131 16.69 3.71 27.63
C ALA A 131 17.23 5.01 28.27
N LYS A 132 18.15 5.73 27.61
CA LYS A 132 18.66 7.05 28.03
C LYS A 132 17.83 8.20 27.44
N GLY A 133 17.46 8.13 26.17
CA GLY A 133 16.78 9.19 25.40
C GLY A 133 15.27 9.28 25.58
N ALA A 134 14.62 8.23 26.11
CA ALA A 134 13.15 8.14 26.25
C ALA A 134 12.43 9.36 26.84
N PHE A 135 13.10 10.13 27.70
CA PHE A 135 12.57 11.33 28.37
C PHE A 135 13.52 12.52 28.22
N ALA A 136 13.92 12.82 26.98
CA ALA A 136 14.69 14.00 26.64
C ALA A 136 13.93 15.30 26.98
N SER A 137 14.63 16.32 27.47
CA SER A 137 14.04 17.60 27.88
C SER A 137 13.64 18.52 26.72
N SER A 138 14.18 18.25 25.53
CA SER A 138 13.86 18.93 24.27
C SER A 138 14.17 17.97 23.12
N PRO A 139 13.33 16.96 22.85
CA PRO A 139 13.44 16.16 21.64
C PRO A 139 13.27 17.08 20.43
N GLU A 140 14.11 16.90 19.42
CA GLU A 140 13.96 17.56 18.13
C GLU A 140 12.62 17.13 17.50
N ASP A 141 11.90 18.08 16.91
CA ASP A 141 10.78 17.74 16.03
C ASP A 141 11.39 17.31 14.70
N PHE A 142 10.95 16.16 14.18
CA PHE A 142 11.32 15.76 12.83
C PHE A 142 10.47 16.57 11.87
N ASP A 143 11.14 17.33 11.03
CA ASP A 143 10.56 18.16 9.99
C ASP A 143 11.24 17.83 8.65
N SER A 144 10.47 17.85 7.57
CA SER A 144 10.91 17.44 6.24
C SER A 144 9.99 18.08 5.19
N SER A 145 10.56 18.55 4.08
CA SER A 145 9.81 19.21 3.01
C SER A 145 8.66 18.35 2.47
N VAL A 146 8.86 17.03 2.39
CA VAL A 146 7.88 16.03 1.94
C VAL A 146 6.63 15.96 2.84
N LEU A 147 6.74 16.39 4.11
CA LEU A 147 5.62 16.38 5.06
C LEU A 147 4.75 17.66 5.00
N HIS A 148 5.17 18.66 4.24
CA HIS A 148 4.39 19.86 4.01
C HIS A 148 3.40 19.58 2.88
N ALA A 149 2.10 19.71 3.14
CA ALA A 149 1.10 19.67 2.09
C ALA A 149 1.41 20.76 1.06
N ARG A 150 1.44 20.40 -0.23
CA ARG A 150 1.50 21.40 -1.31
C ARG A 150 0.10 22.00 -1.44
N THR A 151 0.02 23.31 -1.30
CA THR A 151 -1.20 24.06 -1.59
C THR A 151 -1.16 24.44 -3.06
N GLU A 152 -1.91 23.71 -3.87
CA GLU A 152 -2.20 24.09 -5.25
C GLU A 152 -3.40 25.04 -5.28
N TYR A 153 -3.46 25.92 -6.26
CA TYR A 153 -4.51 26.92 -6.39
C TYR A 153 -5.29 26.65 -7.68
N VAL A 154 -6.54 26.22 -7.53
CA VAL A 154 -7.39 25.75 -8.65
C VAL A 154 -8.50 26.77 -8.92
N CYS A 155 -8.83 27.03 -10.19
CA CYS A 155 -9.94 27.91 -10.52
C CYS A 155 -11.30 27.20 -10.33
N PRO A 156 -12.26 27.77 -9.57
CA PRO A 156 -13.60 27.19 -9.40
C PRO A 156 -14.40 27.00 -10.70
N MET A 157 -14.06 27.75 -11.75
CA MET A 157 -14.74 27.71 -13.05
C MET A 157 -13.93 26.98 -14.14
N HIS A 158 -12.64 26.73 -13.90
CA HIS A 158 -11.71 26.08 -14.83
C HIS A 158 -10.83 25.11 -14.05
N PRO A 159 -11.34 23.92 -13.68
CA PRO A 159 -10.60 22.95 -12.87
C PRO A 159 -9.27 22.49 -13.47
N GLU A 160 -9.11 22.67 -14.80
CA GLU A 160 -7.88 22.43 -15.55
C GLU A 160 -6.84 23.56 -15.44
N VAL A 161 -7.12 24.60 -14.65
CA VAL A 161 -6.16 25.67 -14.29
C VAL A 161 -5.73 25.46 -12.84
N VAL A 162 -4.50 24.99 -12.68
CA VAL A 162 -3.85 24.69 -11.41
C VAL A 162 -2.52 25.46 -11.37
N GLU A 163 -2.28 26.22 -10.30
CA GLU A 163 -1.04 27.00 -10.08
C GLU A 163 -0.42 26.63 -8.72
N ASP A 164 0.91 26.70 -8.59
CA ASP A 164 1.63 26.50 -7.32
C ASP A 164 1.50 27.72 -6.35
N GLU A 165 0.96 28.85 -6.81
CA GLU A 165 0.87 30.11 -6.06
C GLU A 165 -0.52 30.76 -6.13
N PRO A 166 -0.94 31.54 -5.10
CA PRO A 166 -2.20 32.26 -5.11
C PRO A 166 -2.21 33.36 -6.19
N GLY A 167 -3.27 33.39 -6.99
CA GLY A 167 -3.45 34.37 -8.05
C GLY A 167 -4.87 34.34 -8.61
N SER A 168 -5.07 35.02 -9.75
CA SER A 168 -6.34 35.01 -10.48
C SER A 168 -6.20 34.21 -11.77
N CYS A 169 -7.20 33.39 -12.08
CA CYS A 169 -7.20 32.48 -13.23
C CYS A 169 -6.96 33.22 -14.56
N PRO A 170 -5.95 32.85 -15.37
CA PRO A 170 -5.68 33.51 -16.65
C PRO A 170 -6.80 33.33 -17.69
N LYS A 171 -7.74 32.39 -17.51
CA LYS A 171 -8.89 32.18 -18.42
C LYS A 171 -10.09 33.06 -18.10
N CYS A 172 -10.39 33.30 -16.82
CA CYS A 172 -11.63 34.00 -16.41
C CYS A 172 -11.47 35.08 -15.34
N GLY A 173 -10.25 35.36 -14.88
CA GLY A 173 -9.96 36.43 -13.91
C GLY A 173 -10.49 36.21 -12.49
N MET A 174 -11.11 35.06 -12.19
CA MET A 174 -11.54 34.72 -10.83
C MET A 174 -10.36 34.22 -10.00
N ASP A 175 -10.34 34.57 -8.71
CA ASP A 175 -9.31 34.14 -7.78
C ASP A 175 -9.27 32.61 -7.66
N LEU A 176 -8.06 32.07 -7.68
CA LEU A 176 -7.78 30.65 -7.54
C LEU A 176 -7.94 30.25 -6.07
N VAL A 177 -8.61 29.13 -5.82
CA VAL A 177 -8.91 28.66 -4.47
C VAL A 177 -7.89 27.60 -4.06
N ALA A 178 -7.33 27.77 -2.87
CA ALA A 178 -6.40 26.83 -2.26
C ALA A 178 -7.01 25.43 -2.11
N ARG A 179 -6.35 24.43 -2.69
CA ARG A 179 -6.61 23.00 -2.55
C ARG A 179 -5.35 22.34 -1.98
N GLU A 180 -5.50 21.63 -0.88
CA GLU A 180 -4.44 20.75 -0.37
C GLU A 180 -4.40 19.48 -1.22
N THR A 181 -3.27 19.21 -1.90
CA THR A 181 -3.08 17.93 -2.60
C THR A 181 -2.27 16.93 -1.77
N GLY A 182 -2.74 15.69 -1.78
CA GLY A 182 -2.07 14.53 -1.19
C GLY A 182 -1.61 13.59 -2.29
N GLU A 183 -0.29 13.42 -2.41
CA GLU A 183 0.44 12.66 -3.44
C GLU A 183 0.22 13.09 -4.91
N SER A 184 1.33 13.25 -5.64
CA SER A 184 1.35 13.59 -7.05
C SER A 184 1.27 12.35 -7.94
N THR A 185 0.33 12.35 -8.88
CA THR A 185 0.37 11.54 -10.10
C THR A 185 1.02 12.33 -11.24
N PRO A 186 1.75 11.69 -12.16
CA PRO A 186 2.30 12.37 -13.33
C PRO A 186 1.23 12.52 -14.43
N GLU A 187 1.05 13.73 -14.94
CA GLU A 187 0.02 14.02 -15.96
C GLU A 187 0.36 13.49 -17.35
N HIS A 188 -0.62 12.90 -18.02
CA HIS A 188 -0.52 12.49 -19.42
C HIS A 188 -0.93 13.65 -20.36
N HIS A 189 0.06 14.28 -21.01
CA HIS A 189 -0.20 15.21 -22.11
C HIS A 189 -0.75 14.48 -23.35
N HIS A 190 -1.94 14.89 -23.79
CA HIS A 190 -2.45 14.59 -25.14
C HIS A 190 -2.50 15.87 -25.97
N ASP A 191 -1.48 16.08 -26.81
CA ASP A 191 -1.43 17.20 -27.75
C ASP A 191 -2.43 17.02 -28.91
N HIS A 192 -3.34 17.97 -29.06
CA HIS A 192 -4.09 18.19 -30.31
C HIS A 192 -4.05 19.68 -30.69
N GLU A 193 -3.16 19.99 -31.63
CA GLU A 193 -3.03 21.31 -32.25
C GLU A 193 -4.27 21.64 -33.10
N HIS A 194 -4.86 22.83 -32.90
CA HIS A 194 -5.61 23.51 -33.95
C HIS A 194 -5.40 25.02 -33.90
N GLU A 195 -4.96 25.58 -35.05
CA GLU A 195 -4.53 26.97 -35.19
C GLU A 195 -5.69 27.99 -35.19
N HIS A 196 -5.31 29.24 -34.89
CA HIS A 196 -6.16 30.42 -34.69
C HIS A 196 -7.03 30.84 -35.90
N HIS A 197 -8.03 31.70 -35.64
CA HIS A 197 -8.07 33.05 -36.23
C HIS A 197 -8.99 34.05 -35.47
N HIS A 198 -8.41 35.21 -35.11
CA HIS A 198 -8.89 36.62 -35.26
C HIS A 198 -10.41 36.98 -35.26
N HIS A 199 -10.92 38.14 -34.82
CA HIS A 199 -10.46 39.47 -34.31
C HIS A 199 -11.52 39.91 -33.25
N GLY A 200 -11.42 40.93 -32.38
CA GLY A 200 -10.60 42.14 -32.22
C GLY A 200 -11.50 43.33 -31.78
N HIS A 201 -10.93 44.42 -31.23
CA HIS A 201 -11.59 45.67 -30.78
C HIS A 201 -12.46 45.62 -29.50
N ASP A 202 -12.57 46.69 -28.69
CA ASP A 202 -11.63 47.79 -28.38
C ASP A 202 -12.08 48.55 -27.10
N HIS A 203 -11.19 49.39 -26.54
CA HIS A 203 -11.37 50.48 -25.57
C HIS A 203 -12.71 50.62 -24.78
N GLY A 204 -12.67 50.64 -23.44
CA GLY A 204 -12.38 51.86 -22.65
C GLY A 204 -13.51 52.05 -21.62
N GLU A 205 -13.48 52.91 -20.58
CA GLU A 205 -12.56 53.95 -20.09
C GLU A 205 -12.95 54.23 -18.60
N HIS A 206 -12.00 54.64 -17.75
CA HIS A 206 -12.19 55.63 -16.64
C HIS A 206 -13.17 55.29 -15.47
N GLU A 207 -13.08 55.80 -14.23
CA GLU A 207 -12.05 56.47 -13.41
C GLU A 207 -12.57 56.49 -11.94
N ASP A 208 -11.72 56.77 -10.95
CA ASP A 208 -12.05 57.43 -9.66
C ASP A 208 -13.06 56.78 -8.66
N GLU A 209 -13.08 57.05 -7.35
CA GLU A 209 -12.15 57.71 -6.41
C GLU A 209 -12.41 57.14 -4.99
N HIS A 210 -11.33 56.80 -4.27
CA HIS A 210 -11.00 57.25 -2.91
C HIS A 210 -12.09 57.73 -1.90
N GLU A 211 -12.10 57.20 -0.66
CA GLU A 211 -11.71 57.90 0.62
C GLU A 211 -12.31 57.33 1.95
N GLN A 212 -11.43 57.25 2.98
CA GLN A 212 -11.67 57.58 4.42
C GLN A 212 -12.61 56.70 5.33
N CYS A 213 -12.38 56.48 6.64
CA CYS A 213 -11.21 56.67 7.53
C CYS A 213 -11.40 56.09 8.98
N HIS A 214 -10.28 55.89 9.72
CA HIS A 214 -10.09 55.80 11.21
C HIS A 214 -10.83 54.71 12.05
N GLY A 215 -10.33 54.18 13.20
CA GLY A 215 -9.00 54.23 13.86
C GLY A 215 -9.02 54.15 15.42
N HIS A 216 -8.17 53.28 16.03
CA HIS A 216 -7.70 53.26 17.47
C HIS A 216 -8.75 52.98 18.60
N GLU A 217 -8.47 52.50 19.84
CA GLU A 217 -7.29 51.88 20.51
C GLU A 217 -7.65 51.13 21.85
N ASP A 218 -6.78 50.19 22.23
CA ASP A 218 -6.42 49.51 23.51
C ASP A 218 -6.98 49.82 24.92
N ARG A 219 -6.97 48.75 25.77
CA ARG A 219 -6.59 48.61 27.23
C ARG A 219 -7.63 47.90 28.13
N GLU A 220 -7.34 47.14 29.21
CA GLU A 220 -6.20 46.39 29.78
C GLU A 220 -6.70 45.69 31.10
N HIS A 221 -6.38 44.40 31.31
CA HIS A 221 -6.02 43.73 32.60
C HIS A 221 -6.97 43.46 33.84
N GLN A 222 -7.09 42.15 34.16
CA GLN A 222 -6.65 41.42 35.40
C GLN A 222 -7.58 41.05 36.61
N ASN A 223 -7.62 39.72 36.88
CA ASN A 223 -7.43 38.95 38.14
C ASN A 223 -8.43 39.00 39.34
N HIS A 224 -8.88 37.81 39.81
CA HIS A 224 -8.46 37.21 41.12
C HIS A 224 -8.95 35.75 41.39
N HIS A 225 -8.28 35.04 42.31
CA HIS A 225 -8.60 33.70 42.88
C HIS A 225 -9.04 33.82 44.38
N ASP A 226 -9.43 32.79 45.17
CA ASP A 226 -9.44 31.30 45.09
C ASP A 226 -10.51 30.68 46.05
N HIS A 227 -10.79 29.36 45.96
CA HIS A 227 -10.90 28.37 47.09
C HIS A 227 -11.85 27.15 46.91
N ARG A 228 -11.37 25.99 47.41
CA ARG A 228 -12.06 24.69 47.60
C ARG A 228 -12.71 24.56 48.99
N GLN A 229 -13.72 23.69 49.16
CA GLN A 229 -13.61 22.42 49.92
C GLN A 229 -14.92 21.58 49.95
N ASP A 230 -14.76 20.30 50.26
CA ASP A 230 -15.72 19.18 50.21
C ASP A 230 -16.72 19.18 51.39
N HIS A 231 -17.88 18.48 51.27
CA HIS A 231 -18.53 17.71 52.35
C HIS A 231 -19.81 16.96 51.92
N GLU A 232 -19.81 15.62 52.11
CA GLU A 232 -20.96 14.73 52.39
C GLU A 232 -20.91 14.35 53.91
N PRO A 233 -21.91 13.68 54.59
CA PRO A 233 -22.82 12.63 54.07
C PRO A 233 -24.26 12.47 54.69
N GLU A 234 -25.03 11.51 54.12
CA GLU A 234 -26.05 10.58 54.70
C GLU A 234 -27.15 11.00 55.72
N HIS A 235 -28.45 10.66 55.44
CA HIS A 235 -29.19 9.51 56.08
C HIS A 235 -30.67 9.31 55.58
N HIS A 236 -31.21 8.10 55.83
CA HIS A 236 -32.54 7.47 55.52
C HIS A 236 -33.80 8.09 56.22
N PRO A 237 -35.09 7.60 56.07
CA PRO A 237 -35.61 6.31 55.49
C PRO A 237 -36.94 6.31 54.66
N ASP A 238 -37.20 5.12 54.07
CA ASP A 238 -38.45 4.41 53.67
C ASP A 238 -39.87 5.02 53.82
N HIS A 239 -40.75 4.79 52.82
CA HIS A 239 -41.84 3.78 52.90
C HIS A 239 -42.67 3.59 51.60
N ASN A 240 -43.59 2.60 51.62
CA ASN A 240 -44.16 1.85 50.48
C ASN A 240 -45.41 2.43 49.78
N HIS A 241 -45.64 1.92 48.56
CA HIS A 241 -46.88 1.79 47.77
C HIS A 241 -48.26 2.04 48.43
N ASP A 242 -49.19 2.63 47.65
CA ASP A 242 -50.42 1.92 47.22
C ASP A 242 -51.02 2.52 45.91
N HIS A 243 -51.86 1.76 45.21
CA HIS A 243 -52.63 2.16 44.02
C HIS A 243 -54.08 2.54 44.36
N SER A 244 -54.72 3.42 43.59
CA SER A 244 -56.10 3.23 43.07
C SER A 244 -56.58 4.43 42.22
N GLU A 245 -57.58 4.16 41.37
CA GLU A 245 -58.03 4.97 40.25
C GLU A 245 -59.12 6.00 40.63
N GLY A 246 -59.32 7.03 39.81
CA GLY A 246 -60.43 7.99 39.96
C GLY A 246 -60.42 9.12 38.93
N GLU A 247 -61.38 9.11 38.01
CA GLU A 247 -61.44 9.97 36.81
C GLU A 247 -61.73 11.47 37.08
N GLY A 248 -61.34 12.34 36.13
CA GLY A 248 -61.72 13.76 36.18
C GLY A 248 -61.17 14.64 35.06
N HIS A 249 -61.61 14.44 33.81
CA HIS A 249 -61.21 15.32 32.69
C HIS A 249 -61.63 16.79 32.90
N LYS A 250 -60.69 17.70 32.66
CA LYS A 250 -60.94 19.09 32.27
C LYS A 250 -59.99 19.44 31.12
N GLN A 251 -60.52 20.13 30.11
CA GLN A 251 -59.76 20.53 28.93
C GLN A 251 -58.76 21.65 29.27
N GLU A 252 -57.49 21.43 28.96
CA GLU A 252 -56.50 22.49 28.82
C GLU A 252 -56.14 22.67 27.33
N LYS A 253 -55.55 23.82 27.00
CA LYS A 253 -55.12 24.15 25.64
C LYS A 253 -54.01 23.18 25.20
N ALA A 254 -53.96 22.86 23.91
CA ALA A 254 -52.71 22.39 23.31
C ALA A 254 -51.68 23.53 23.39
N GLU A 255 -50.55 23.27 24.06
CA GLU A 255 -49.35 24.08 23.97
C GLU A 255 -48.48 23.47 22.87
N THR A 256 -48.18 24.26 21.84
CA THR A 256 -47.35 23.81 20.71
C THR A 256 -45.89 23.80 21.14
N GLU A 257 -45.32 22.60 21.29
CA GLU A 257 -43.89 22.44 21.53
C GLU A 257 -43.06 22.74 20.27
N TYR A 258 -41.84 23.24 20.47
CA TYR A 258 -40.84 23.55 19.45
C TYR A 258 -39.56 22.77 19.71
N THR A 259 -38.91 22.26 18.67
CA THR A 259 -37.67 21.47 18.78
C THR A 259 -36.62 21.85 17.74
N CYS A 260 -35.35 21.50 17.97
CA CYS A 260 -34.26 21.79 17.06
C CYS A 260 -34.09 20.65 16.03
N PRO A 261 -34.12 20.91 14.71
CA PRO A 261 -33.96 19.86 13.70
C PRO A 261 -32.66 19.04 13.85
N MET A 262 -31.59 19.66 14.35
CA MET A 262 -30.28 19.03 14.57
C MET A 262 -30.09 18.48 16.00
N HIS A 263 -30.98 18.80 16.94
CA HIS A 263 -30.87 18.40 18.35
C HIS A 263 -32.27 18.10 18.92
N PRO A 264 -32.90 16.98 18.55
CA PRO A 264 -34.28 16.66 18.93
C PRO A 264 -34.51 16.53 20.45
N GLU A 265 -33.44 16.39 21.24
CA GLU A 265 -33.47 16.43 22.71
C GLU A 265 -33.69 17.84 23.29
N ILE A 266 -33.63 18.89 22.46
CA ILE A 266 -34.00 20.25 22.82
C ILE A 266 -35.46 20.47 22.45
N VAL A 267 -36.33 20.56 23.47
CA VAL A 267 -37.75 20.89 23.35
C VAL A 267 -38.05 22.14 24.18
N ARG A 268 -38.91 23.03 23.67
CA ARG A 268 -39.33 24.30 24.30
C ARG A 268 -40.80 24.59 24.01
N ASP A 269 -41.44 25.29 24.93
CA ASP A 269 -42.87 25.64 24.82
C ASP A 269 -43.10 26.94 24.03
N GLU A 270 -42.01 27.59 23.56
CA GLU A 270 -42.00 28.84 22.82
C GLU A 270 -40.95 28.80 21.68
N PRO A 271 -41.18 29.51 20.55
CA PRO A 271 -40.21 29.61 19.47
C PRO A 271 -38.99 30.45 19.87
N GLY A 272 -37.82 30.07 19.35
CA GLY A 272 -36.55 30.76 19.61
C GLY A 272 -35.38 29.99 19.00
N SER A 273 -34.14 30.40 19.29
CA SER A 273 -32.94 29.76 18.72
C SER A 273 -32.32 28.71 19.67
N CYS A 274 -31.86 27.61 19.11
CA CYS A 274 -31.31 26.46 19.85
C CYS A 274 -30.01 26.83 20.59
N PRO A 275 -29.91 26.58 21.92
CA PRO A 275 -28.72 26.95 22.70
C PRO A 275 -27.48 26.10 22.40
N LYS A 276 -27.60 25.02 21.61
CA LYS A 276 -26.46 24.18 21.19
C LYS A 276 -25.82 24.62 19.87
N CYS A 277 -26.62 25.07 18.91
CA CYS A 277 -26.15 25.35 17.53
C CYS A 277 -26.63 26.68 16.92
N GLY A 278 -27.46 27.45 17.63
CA GLY A 278 -27.96 28.75 17.16
C GLY A 278 -29.06 28.71 16.09
N MET A 279 -29.42 27.54 15.56
CA MET A 279 -30.53 27.39 14.60
C MET A 279 -31.89 27.55 15.27
N ASP A 280 -32.87 28.10 14.56
CA ASP A 280 -34.22 28.31 15.09
C ASP A 280 -34.99 26.99 15.32
N LEU A 281 -35.80 26.98 16.38
CA LEU A 281 -36.64 25.85 16.78
C LEU A 281 -37.93 25.84 15.95
N VAL A 282 -38.29 24.67 15.43
CA VAL A 282 -39.48 24.43 14.58
C VAL A 282 -40.59 23.77 15.40
N ALA A 283 -41.85 24.03 15.07
CA ALA A 283 -42.99 23.44 15.77
C ALA A 283 -43.02 21.92 15.58
N ARG A 284 -43.33 21.17 16.65
CA ARG A 284 -43.29 19.70 16.66
C ARG A 284 -44.41 19.05 15.84
N GLU A 285 -45.44 19.82 15.49
CA GLU A 285 -46.56 19.41 14.63
C GLU A 285 -46.17 19.36 13.14
N ASP A 286 -45.05 19.98 12.73
CA ASP A 286 -44.57 20.01 11.34
C ASP A 286 -43.62 18.83 10.97
N MET A 287 -43.47 17.83 11.85
CA MET A 287 -42.73 16.59 11.57
C MET A 287 -43.67 15.38 11.48
N GLU A 288 -44.37 15.23 10.36
CA GLU A 288 -44.96 13.94 9.97
C GLU A 288 -43.88 13.01 9.38
N ASP A 289 -43.87 11.76 9.84
CA ASP A 289 -42.86 10.72 9.58
C ASP A 289 -43.29 9.83 8.39
N ASP A 290 -42.45 9.71 7.36
CA ASP A 290 -42.71 8.85 6.19
C ASP A 290 -42.04 7.47 6.40
N GLY A 291 -42.65 6.67 7.28
CA GLY A 291 -42.10 5.42 7.82
C GLY A 291 -43.09 4.25 7.83
N GLY A 292 -43.49 3.76 6.65
CA GLY A 292 -44.43 2.63 6.53
C GLY A 292 -43.82 1.26 6.83
N GLY A 293 -44.16 0.67 7.99
CA GLY A 293 -43.89 -0.73 8.32
C GLY A 293 -45.17 -1.48 8.71
N GLU A 294 -45.55 -2.51 7.94
CA GLU A 294 -46.73 -3.34 8.21
C GLU A 294 -46.36 -4.66 8.92
N GLU A 295 -46.96 -4.91 10.10
CA GLU A 295 -46.94 -6.24 10.75
C GLU A 295 -48.23 -7.05 10.46
N ALA A 296 -48.09 -8.37 10.51
CA ALA A 296 -49.06 -9.33 9.98
C ALA A 296 -50.34 -9.53 10.84
N PRO A 297 -51.46 -9.96 10.24
CA PRO A 297 -52.61 -10.50 10.96
C PRO A 297 -52.45 -12.01 11.23
N GLY A 298 -52.83 -12.47 12.43
CA GLY A 298 -52.82 -13.89 12.79
C GLY A 298 -54.20 -14.42 13.18
N HIS A 299 -54.49 -15.68 12.84
CA HIS A 299 -55.54 -16.47 13.50
C HIS A 299 -55.33 -18.00 13.35
N GLY A 300 -55.18 -18.69 14.49
CA GLY A 300 -55.95 -19.90 14.81
C GLY A 300 -55.62 -21.27 14.19
N ASN A 301 -54.79 -22.04 14.91
CA ASN A 301 -55.03 -23.43 15.34
C ASN A 301 -55.04 -24.66 14.38
N ASP A 302 -54.22 -25.64 14.80
CA ASP A 302 -54.52 -27.09 14.98
C ASP A 302 -54.28 -28.15 13.86
N HIS A 303 -53.26 -28.98 14.13
CA HIS A 303 -53.13 -30.44 13.98
C HIS A 303 -52.95 -31.17 12.61
N GLU A 304 -51.73 -31.72 12.47
CA GLU A 304 -51.36 -33.11 12.07
C GLU A 304 -51.37 -33.64 10.61
N HIS A 305 -50.42 -34.57 10.38
CA HIS A 305 -50.27 -35.60 9.32
C HIS A 305 -49.77 -35.26 7.89
N GLN A 306 -48.47 -35.56 7.66
CA GLN A 306 -47.89 -36.57 6.75
C GLN A 306 -48.36 -36.76 5.28
N HIS A 307 -47.35 -37.09 4.43
CA HIS A 307 -47.45 -37.74 3.07
C HIS A 307 -47.99 -36.83 1.93
N HIS A 308 -47.71 -37.01 0.62
CA HIS A 308 -46.72 -37.77 -0.19
C HIS A 308 -46.78 -37.27 -1.66
N HIS A 309 -45.69 -37.40 -2.44
CA HIS A 309 -45.63 -37.42 -3.93
C HIS A 309 -46.05 -36.14 -4.71
N ASP A 310 -45.36 -35.59 -5.71
CA ASP A 310 -44.68 -36.09 -6.95
C ASP A 310 -45.58 -35.98 -8.22
N HIS A 311 -44.95 -35.80 -9.38
CA HIS A 311 -45.47 -35.70 -10.76
C HIS A 311 -46.00 -34.35 -11.34
N SER A 312 -45.07 -33.62 -11.99
CA SER A 312 -44.93 -33.48 -13.46
C SER A 312 -46.10 -33.10 -14.40
N ASP A 313 -45.75 -32.26 -15.38
CA ASP A 313 -45.98 -32.40 -16.85
C ASP A 313 -47.07 -31.57 -17.60
N TYR A 314 -46.53 -30.76 -18.54
CA TYR A 314 -46.95 -30.43 -19.93
C TYR A 314 -48.09 -29.46 -20.31
N ASP A 315 -47.80 -28.80 -21.45
CA ASP A 315 -48.66 -28.19 -22.49
C ASP A 315 -49.50 -26.94 -22.13
N GLU A 316 -49.80 -26.01 -23.05
CA GLU A 316 -49.19 -25.43 -24.26
C GLU A 316 -50.24 -24.40 -24.76
N HIS A 317 -49.78 -23.24 -25.24
CA HIS A 317 -50.42 -22.35 -26.21
C HIS A 317 -51.79 -21.64 -26.01
N ASP A 318 -51.69 -20.32 -26.25
CA ASP A 318 -52.54 -19.45 -27.08
C ASP A 318 -54.04 -19.24 -26.76
N HIS A 319 -54.44 -17.98 -26.56
CA HIS A 319 -54.84 -17.10 -27.68
C HIS A 319 -55.27 -15.71 -27.18
N GLU A 320 -54.72 -14.65 -27.80
CA GLU A 320 -55.33 -13.31 -27.78
C GLU A 320 -56.38 -13.16 -28.89
N HIS A 321 -57.44 -12.40 -28.59
CA HIS A 321 -58.13 -11.40 -29.43
C HIS A 321 -59.65 -11.41 -29.16
N HIS A 322 -60.23 -10.25 -28.86
CA HIS A 322 -60.82 -9.41 -29.91
C HIS A 322 -61.19 -8.00 -29.39
N GLN A 323 -61.24 -7.07 -30.33
CA GLN A 323 -61.60 -5.66 -30.17
C GLN A 323 -63.12 -5.48 -30.09
N ASP A 324 -63.58 -4.34 -29.56
CA ASP A 324 -64.87 -3.75 -29.96
C ASP A 324 -64.82 -2.22 -29.89
N ASP A 325 -65.63 -1.56 -30.72
CA ASP A 325 -65.44 -0.15 -31.15
C ASP A 325 -66.36 0.89 -30.46
N GLY A 326 -65.92 2.16 -30.47
CA GLY A 326 -66.81 3.27 -30.86
C GLY A 326 -67.17 4.39 -29.85
N HIS A 327 -66.67 5.61 -30.14
CA HIS A 327 -67.40 6.90 -30.28
C HIS A 327 -68.49 7.35 -29.24
N GLU A 328 -68.67 8.62 -28.85
CA GLU A 328 -67.92 9.89 -28.97
C GLU A 328 -68.64 11.04 -28.21
N HIS A 329 -68.01 12.23 -28.16
CA HIS A 329 -68.58 13.61 -28.10
C HIS A 329 -68.29 14.48 -26.86
N GLY A 330 -67.79 15.70 -27.12
CA GLY A 330 -67.72 16.81 -26.14
C GLY A 330 -66.72 17.92 -26.47
N HIS A 331 -66.97 18.75 -27.49
CA HIS A 331 -66.08 19.88 -27.85
C HIS A 331 -66.45 21.21 -27.18
N GLY A 332 -65.41 21.97 -26.78
CA GLY A 332 -65.45 23.40 -26.39
C GLY A 332 -64.28 23.71 -25.44
N HIS A 333 -63.41 24.71 -25.63
CA HIS A 333 -63.38 25.80 -26.62
C HIS A 333 -61.92 26.13 -27.03
N SER A 334 -61.78 26.83 -28.16
CA SER A 334 -60.61 27.68 -28.48
C SER A 334 -60.29 28.66 -27.33
N GLY A 335 -59.05 29.03 -27.03
CA GLY A 335 -57.78 28.74 -27.71
C GLY A 335 -56.86 29.96 -27.58
N HIS A 336 -55.63 29.77 -27.11
CA HIS A 336 -54.56 30.78 -27.10
C HIS A 336 -53.27 30.12 -27.57
N GLU A 337 -52.82 30.50 -28.77
CA GLU A 337 -51.48 30.19 -29.24
C GLU A 337 -50.49 31.11 -28.51
N HIS A 338 -49.61 30.52 -27.70
CA HIS A 338 -48.34 31.17 -27.37
C HIS A 338 -47.29 30.63 -28.33
N GLY A 339 -46.83 31.49 -29.23
CA GLY A 339 -45.75 31.19 -30.17
C GLY A 339 -44.48 30.78 -29.44
N GLY A 340 -43.74 29.85 -30.03
CA GLY A 340 -42.65 29.17 -29.35
C GLY A 340 -41.50 30.08 -28.95
N HIS A 341 -40.96 29.81 -27.76
CA HIS A 341 -39.54 29.95 -27.51
C HIS A 341 -38.94 28.56 -27.41
N ASP A 342 -38.16 28.21 -28.43
CA ASP A 342 -37.25 27.08 -28.41
C ASP A 342 -36.13 27.38 -27.41
N HIS A 343 -36.40 27.07 -26.14
CA HIS A 343 -35.38 27.05 -25.10
C HIS A 343 -34.53 25.81 -25.33
N GLY A 344 -33.51 25.95 -26.18
CA GLY A 344 -32.53 24.92 -26.47
C GLY A 344 -32.05 24.25 -25.18
N ALA A 345 -32.05 22.91 -25.20
CA ALA A 345 -31.94 22.07 -24.01
C ALA A 345 -30.76 22.44 -23.10
N SER A 346 -31.05 23.19 -22.04
CA SER A 346 -30.09 23.55 -21.01
C SER A 346 -29.84 22.35 -20.09
N GLY A 347 -29.05 21.39 -20.57
CA GLY A 347 -28.11 20.60 -19.75
C GLY A 347 -28.65 19.87 -18.52
N PHE A 348 -29.93 19.51 -18.45
CA PHE A 348 -30.41 18.58 -17.42
C PHE A 348 -29.99 17.16 -17.80
N MET A 349 -28.69 16.88 -17.66
CA MET A 349 -28.17 15.52 -17.75
C MET A 349 -28.90 14.68 -16.70
N SER A 350 -29.51 13.58 -17.14
CA SER A 350 -30.22 12.70 -16.22
C SER A 350 -29.23 12.20 -15.17
N MET A 351 -29.59 12.21 -13.88
CA MET A 351 -28.78 11.57 -12.84
C MET A 351 -28.50 10.09 -13.18
N ILE A 352 -29.36 9.45 -13.98
CA ILE A 352 -29.14 8.10 -14.49
C ILE A 352 -28.03 8.08 -15.56
N GLU A 353 -27.94 9.07 -16.46
CA GLU A 353 -26.86 9.15 -17.46
C GLU A 353 -25.52 9.51 -16.82
N VAL A 354 -25.50 10.42 -15.84
CA VAL A 354 -24.29 10.81 -15.09
C VAL A 354 -23.75 9.65 -14.25
N THR A 355 -24.61 8.72 -13.81
CA THR A 355 -24.26 7.58 -12.93
C THR A 355 -24.35 6.21 -13.60
N LYS A 356 -24.47 6.15 -14.94
CA LYS A 356 -24.57 4.86 -15.67
C LYS A 356 -23.25 4.10 -15.70
N ASP A 357 -22.14 4.84 -15.75
CA ASP A 357 -20.77 4.33 -15.87
C ASP A 357 -20.03 4.36 -14.51
N LEU A 358 -20.71 4.77 -13.43
CA LEU A 358 -20.17 4.74 -12.07
C LEU A 358 -20.35 3.34 -11.44
N PRO A 359 -19.41 2.92 -10.59
CA PRO A 359 -19.41 1.60 -10.03
C PRO A 359 -20.61 1.39 -9.10
N ARG A 360 -21.07 0.14 -9.02
CA ARG A 360 -22.21 -0.24 -8.18
C ARG A 360 -21.90 -1.50 -7.42
N SER A 361 -22.07 -1.44 -6.11
CA SER A 361 -21.97 -2.59 -5.22
C SER A 361 -23.02 -3.66 -5.53
N ALA A 362 -22.86 -4.85 -4.95
CA ALA A 362 -23.74 -6.00 -5.20
C ALA A 362 -25.23 -5.79 -4.80
N ASP A 363 -25.52 -4.75 -4.01
CA ASP A 363 -26.86 -4.29 -3.63
C ASP A 363 -27.37 -3.09 -4.47
N GLY A 364 -26.58 -2.62 -5.44
CA GLY A 364 -26.94 -1.59 -6.42
C GLY A 364 -26.65 -0.14 -6.02
N LEU A 365 -26.07 0.09 -4.83
CA LEU A 365 -25.64 1.41 -4.39
C LEU A 365 -24.47 1.91 -5.24
N GLN A 366 -24.46 3.21 -5.51
CA GLN A 366 -23.38 3.87 -6.23
C GLN A 366 -22.16 3.99 -5.31
N MET A 367 -21.02 3.48 -5.79
CA MET A 367 -19.74 3.59 -5.10
C MET A 367 -18.87 4.66 -5.77
N ASP A 368 -17.90 5.19 -5.02
CA ASP A 368 -16.84 6.04 -5.57
C ASP A 368 -15.64 5.17 -5.96
N TRP A 369 -15.02 5.47 -7.11
CA TRP A 369 -13.73 4.90 -7.49
C TRP A 369 -12.65 5.42 -6.54
N LEU A 370 -11.91 4.51 -5.89
CA LEU A 370 -10.78 4.86 -5.04
C LEU A 370 -9.48 4.36 -5.65
N GLU A 371 -8.60 5.29 -6.07
CA GLU A 371 -7.22 4.97 -6.42
C GLU A 371 -6.40 4.83 -5.13
N VAL A 372 -5.92 3.62 -4.84
CA VAL A 372 -5.22 3.30 -3.59
C VAL A 372 -3.80 2.83 -3.88
N PRO A 373 -2.76 3.58 -3.44
CA PRO A 373 -1.37 3.15 -3.55
C PRO A 373 -0.99 2.16 -2.44
N PHE A 374 -0.37 1.06 -2.84
CA PHE A 374 0.25 0.05 -1.97
C PHE A 374 1.76 0.04 -2.23
N GLY A 375 2.55 0.29 -1.18
CA GLY A 375 4.02 0.39 -1.29
C GLY A 375 4.50 1.85 -1.29
N PRO A 376 5.79 2.11 -1.57
CA PRO A 376 6.84 1.16 -1.93
C PRO A 376 7.36 0.30 -0.76
N VAL A 377 6.91 0.56 0.47
CA VAL A 377 7.16 -0.27 1.65
C VAL A 377 5.81 -0.72 2.21
N PHE A 378 5.34 -1.90 1.81
CA PHE A 378 4.06 -2.46 2.25
C PHE A 378 4.21 -3.91 2.74
N PRO A 379 3.60 -4.29 3.88
CA PRO A 379 3.76 -5.64 4.44
C PRO A 379 3.31 -6.74 3.48
N GLY A 380 4.22 -7.66 3.16
CA GLY A 380 3.94 -8.81 2.30
C GLY A 380 4.15 -8.56 0.80
N LEU A 381 4.17 -7.30 0.35
CA LEU A 381 4.75 -6.94 -0.95
C LEU A 381 6.28 -6.83 -0.82
N PRO A 382 7.05 -6.98 -1.92
CA PRO A 382 8.49 -6.76 -1.90
C PRO A 382 8.82 -5.28 -1.72
N GLY A 383 9.83 -4.95 -0.92
CA GLY A 383 10.32 -3.59 -0.77
C GLY A 383 10.80 -3.00 -2.09
N GLY A 384 10.23 -1.85 -2.46
CA GLY A 384 10.46 -1.16 -3.74
C GLY A 384 9.34 -1.32 -4.77
N LEU A 385 8.33 -2.17 -4.54
CA LEU A 385 7.17 -2.29 -5.42
C LEU A 385 6.12 -1.23 -5.06
N LYS A 386 5.78 -0.32 -5.98
CA LYS A 386 4.56 0.49 -5.92
C LYS A 386 3.49 -0.24 -6.73
N LEU A 387 2.36 -0.54 -6.10
CA LEU A 387 1.18 -1.15 -6.70
C LEU A 387 0.01 -0.18 -6.51
N THR A 388 -0.44 0.47 -7.58
CA THR A 388 -1.63 1.32 -7.55
C THR A 388 -2.83 0.47 -7.97
N LEU A 389 -3.91 0.46 -7.19
CA LEU A 389 -5.15 -0.26 -7.52
C LEU A 389 -6.34 0.71 -7.54
N THR A 390 -7.17 0.63 -8.57
CA THR A 390 -8.47 1.32 -8.61
C THR A 390 -9.54 0.39 -8.05
N LEU A 391 -10.19 0.82 -6.96
CA LEU A 391 -11.14 0.03 -6.20
C LEU A 391 -12.59 0.51 -6.39
N ASP A 392 -13.50 -0.45 -6.49
CA ASP A 392 -14.95 -0.35 -6.31
C ASP A 392 -15.32 -1.17 -5.07
N GLY A 393 -15.44 -0.50 -3.91
CA GLY A 393 -15.54 -1.18 -2.62
C GLY A 393 -14.33 -2.09 -2.38
N ASP A 394 -14.57 -3.40 -2.24
CA ASP A 394 -13.53 -4.43 -2.12
C ASP A 394 -13.05 -4.99 -3.48
N GLY A 395 -13.70 -4.63 -4.59
CA GLY A 395 -13.37 -5.08 -5.94
C GLY A 395 -12.28 -4.23 -6.62
N VAL A 396 -11.34 -4.87 -7.30
CA VAL A 396 -10.28 -4.21 -8.10
C VAL A 396 -10.69 -4.19 -9.56
N THR A 397 -10.67 -3.03 -10.20
CA THR A 397 -11.11 -2.86 -11.60
C THR A 397 -9.97 -2.48 -12.55
N GLU A 398 -8.94 -1.85 -12.00
CA GLU A 398 -7.67 -1.59 -12.65
C GLU A 398 -6.54 -1.73 -11.62
N GLY A 399 -5.34 -2.03 -12.08
CA GLY A 399 -4.16 -1.99 -11.24
C GLY A 399 -2.88 -1.94 -12.05
N GLN A 400 -1.90 -1.21 -11.53
CA GLN A 400 -0.60 -0.99 -12.14
C GLN A 400 0.51 -1.29 -11.13
N ALA A 401 1.56 -1.96 -11.58
CA ALA A 401 2.79 -2.10 -10.81
C ALA A 401 3.91 -1.25 -11.42
N ALA A 402 4.66 -0.58 -10.56
CA ALA A 402 5.88 0.12 -10.90
C ALA A 402 6.97 -0.22 -9.87
N SER A 403 8.22 -0.21 -10.32
CA SER A 403 9.35 -0.27 -9.39
C SER A 403 9.84 1.14 -9.06
N VAL A 404 10.05 1.43 -7.77
CA VAL A 404 10.79 2.64 -7.33
C VAL A 404 12.26 2.35 -7.03
N VAL A 405 12.70 1.13 -7.35
CA VAL A 405 14.07 0.61 -7.19
C VAL A 405 14.49 -0.12 -8.47
N GLY A 406 15.65 -0.76 -8.48
CA GLY A 406 16.21 -1.38 -9.68
C GLY A 406 17.24 -0.48 -10.36
N ILE A 407 17.67 -0.89 -11.54
CA ILE A 407 18.71 -0.23 -12.34
C ILE A 407 18.20 -0.02 -13.76
N THR A 408 18.76 0.98 -14.44
CA THR A 408 18.50 1.27 -15.84
C THR A 408 19.11 0.22 -16.76
N SER A 409 18.54 0.09 -17.97
CA SER A 409 19.07 -0.81 -19.02
C SER A 409 20.42 -0.35 -19.56
N GLU A 410 20.62 0.97 -19.59
CA GLU A 410 21.84 1.67 -19.98
C GLU A 410 22.39 2.37 -18.73
N GLY A 411 23.67 2.20 -18.41
CA GLY A 411 24.21 2.63 -17.12
C GLY A 411 24.13 4.15 -16.90
N GLU A 412 23.48 4.57 -15.81
CA GLU A 412 23.42 5.98 -15.34
C GLU A 412 24.78 6.59 -14.97
N GLU A 413 25.87 5.82 -15.03
CA GLU A 413 27.25 6.28 -14.88
C GLU A 413 28.00 6.11 -16.23
N ASP A 414 28.19 7.23 -16.97
CA ASP A 414 28.94 7.37 -18.25
C ASP A 414 30.46 7.06 -18.12
N GLY A 415 30.85 6.06 -17.33
CA GLY A 415 32.23 5.77 -16.97
C GLY A 415 32.66 4.34 -17.31
N GLU A 416 33.88 4.21 -17.84
CA GLU A 416 34.56 2.91 -17.99
C GLU A 416 34.72 2.25 -16.60
N MET A 417 34.15 1.05 -16.41
CA MET A 417 34.18 0.34 -15.13
C MET A 417 35.16 -0.85 -15.15
N ASP A 418 35.95 -1.05 -14.09
CA ASP A 418 36.69 -2.31 -13.92
C ASP A 418 35.72 -3.51 -13.87
N ALA A 419 36.09 -4.62 -14.51
CA ALA A 419 35.28 -5.82 -14.61
C ALA A 419 34.80 -6.36 -13.25
N ASN A 420 35.62 -6.32 -12.20
CA ASN A 420 35.23 -6.75 -10.85
C ASN A 420 34.31 -5.73 -10.19
N THR A 421 34.56 -4.43 -10.39
CA THR A 421 33.66 -3.37 -9.91
C THR A 421 32.27 -3.50 -10.53
N PHE A 422 32.17 -3.84 -11.82
CA PHE A 422 30.90 -4.12 -12.48
C PHE A 422 30.19 -5.35 -11.90
N ILE A 423 30.91 -6.43 -11.64
CA ILE A 423 30.36 -7.64 -10.99
C ILE A 423 29.79 -7.34 -9.59
N GLU A 424 30.54 -6.57 -8.79
CA GLU A 424 30.10 -6.17 -7.46
C GLU A 424 28.94 -5.16 -7.50
N HIS A 425 28.93 -4.23 -8.47
CA HIS A 425 27.80 -3.33 -8.74
C HIS A 425 26.53 -4.12 -9.06
N LEU A 426 26.54 -4.95 -10.11
CA LEU A 426 25.36 -5.67 -10.58
C LEU A 426 24.82 -6.63 -9.51
N SER A 427 25.70 -7.34 -8.80
CA SER A 427 25.26 -8.24 -7.74
C SER A 427 24.73 -7.52 -6.49
N SER A 428 25.24 -6.33 -6.17
CA SER A 428 24.73 -5.51 -5.06
C SER A 428 23.41 -4.83 -5.40
N ALA A 429 23.18 -4.51 -6.68
CA ALA A 429 21.91 -4.00 -7.18
C ALA A 429 20.76 -5.04 -7.11
N MET A 430 21.10 -6.34 -7.05
CA MET A 430 20.17 -7.46 -7.11
C MET A 430 20.11 -8.26 -5.79
N PRO A 431 19.67 -7.64 -4.66
CA PRO A 431 19.79 -8.23 -3.32
C PRO A 431 19.04 -9.54 -3.13
N LEU A 432 18.03 -9.85 -3.97
CA LEU A 432 17.26 -11.10 -3.90
C LEU A 432 17.81 -12.24 -4.77
N ALA A 433 18.88 -12.02 -5.54
CA ALA A 433 19.60 -13.06 -6.29
C ALA A 433 21.09 -12.70 -6.61
N PRO A 434 21.88 -12.20 -5.63
CA PRO A 434 23.22 -11.64 -5.87
C PRO A 434 24.24 -12.65 -6.44
N VAL A 435 24.07 -13.96 -6.21
CA VAL A 435 24.93 -15.01 -6.78
C VAL A 435 24.59 -15.24 -8.26
N SER A 436 23.31 -15.28 -8.61
CA SER A 436 22.84 -15.42 -9.99
C SER A 436 23.35 -14.30 -10.88
N TYR A 437 23.20 -13.05 -10.43
CA TYR A 437 23.63 -11.88 -11.20
C TYR A 437 25.15 -11.71 -11.21
N ARG A 438 25.87 -12.13 -10.16
CA ARG A 438 27.33 -12.27 -10.18
C ARG A 438 27.80 -13.31 -11.20
N LEU A 439 27.16 -14.48 -11.26
CA LEU A 439 27.45 -15.51 -12.27
C LEU A 439 27.19 -14.99 -13.69
N LEU A 440 26.07 -14.28 -13.88
CA LEU A 440 25.67 -13.67 -15.15
C LEU A 440 26.73 -12.68 -15.64
N ALA A 441 27.21 -11.76 -14.79
CA ALA A 441 28.29 -10.84 -15.11
C ALA A 441 29.62 -11.55 -15.40
N CYS A 442 30.04 -12.49 -14.54
CA CYS A 442 31.27 -13.28 -14.77
C CYS A 442 31.25 -13.99 -16.12
N LEU A 443 30.15 -14.65 -16.48
CA LEU A 443 30.03 -15.37 -17.75
C LEU A 443 29.96 -14.43 -18.96
N ALA A 444 29.33 -13.25 -18.86
CA ALA A 444 29.25 -12.30 -19.95
C ALA A 444 30.63 -11.69 -20.26
N ILE A 445 31.35 -11.27 -19.22
CA ILE A 445 32.72 -10.74 -19.31
C ILE A 445 33.69 -11.82 -19.82
N GLU A 446 33.56 -13.07 -19.33
CA GLU A 446 34.37 -14.18 -19.82
C GLU A 446 34.14 -14.47 -21.30
N ARG A 447 32.90 -14.40 -21.79
CA ARG A 447 32.60 -14.52 -23.23
C ARG A 447 33.10 -13.35 -24.04
N ALA A 448 33.01 -12.12 -23.53
CA ALA A 448 33.60 -10.94 -24.17
C ALA A 448 35.13 -11.08 -24.31
N ALA A 449 35.77 -11.81 -23.40
CA ALA A 449 37.18 -12.19 -23.44
C ALA A 449 37.49 -13.51 -24.19
N GLY A 450 36.50 -14.14 -24.82
CA GLY A 450 36.68 -15.39 -25.59
C GLY A 450 36.87 -16.67 -24.76
N LEU A 451 36.44 -16.67 -23.49
CA LEU A 451 36.59 -17.80 -22.56
C LEU A 451 35.28 -18.59 -22.41
N GLU A 452 35.07 -19.64 -23.20
CA GLU A 452 33.79 -20.37 -23.25
C GLU A 452 33.65 -21.57 -22.28
N ASP A 453 34.69 -22.38 -22.08
CA ASP A 453 34.66 -23.57 -21.20
C ASP A 453 35.24 -23.25 -19.82
N ASP A 454 34.53 -23.63 -18.76
CA ASP A 454 34.92 -23.47 -17.35
C ASP A 454 34.68 -24.76 -16.55
N SER A 455 34.99 -25.92 -17.14
CA SER A 455 34.87 -27.23 -16.47
C SER A 455 35.54 -27.33 -15.08
N ALA A 456 36.50 -26.45 -14.77
CA ALA A 456 37.15 -26.37 -13.47
C ALA A 456 36.25 -25.78 -12.36
N ASN A 457 35.58 -24.65 -12.61
CA ASN A 457 34.78 -23.95 -11.58
C ASN A 457 33.26 -24.15 -11.75
N ALA A 458 32.81 -24.75 -12.87
CA ALA A 458 31.40 -25.00 -13.18
C ALA A 458 30.64 -25.72 -12.03
N GLY A 459 31.29 -26.66 -11.34
CA GLY A 459 30.69 -27.36 -10.20
C GLY A 459 30.37 -26.42 -9.03
N GLY A 460 31.34 -25.59 -8.61
CA GLY A 460 31.18 -24.66 -7.49
C GLY A 460 30.18 -23.56 -7.80
N ARG A 461 30.26 -23.01 -9.02
CA ARG A 461 29.30 -22.03 -9.57
C ARG A 461 27.86 -22.59 -9.59
N THR A 462 27.67 -23.83 -10.04
CA THR A 462 26.36 -24.51 -10.03
C THR A 462 25.87 -24.72 -8.60
N GLY A 463 26.71 -25.21 -7.68
CA GLY A 463 26.32 -25.42 -6.28
C GLY A 463 25.89 -24.12 -5.59
N ALA A 464 26.54 -23.00 -5.90
CA ALA A 464 26.18 -21.68 -5.35
C ALA A 464 24.87 -21.14 -5.93
N LEU A 465 24.64 -21.28 -7.25
CA LEU A 465 23.39 -20.90 -7.90
C LEU A 465 22.19 -21.68 -7.31
N GLU A 466 22.33 -22.99 -7.15
CA GLU A 466 21.25 -23.83 -6.63
C GLU A 466 21.03 -23.64 -5.11
N ARG A 467 22.08 -23.32 -4.33
CA ARG A 467 21.91 -22.87 -2.93
C ARG A 467 21.10 -21.57 -2.85
N GLU A 468 21.38 -20.61 -3.74
CA GLU A 468 20.61 -19.38 -3.84
C GLU A 468 19.17 -19.64 -4.29
N ARG A 469 18.93 -20.55 -5.24
CA ARG A 469 17.57 -20.95 -5.67
C ARG A 469 16.73 -21.45 -4.50
N ILE A 470 17.28 -22.35 -3.67
CA ILE A 470 16.60 -22.83 -2.46
C ILE A 470 16.35 -21.67 -1.47
N ALA A 471 17.34 -20.81 -1.24
CA ALA A 471 17.22 -19.68 -0.32
C ALA A 471 16.15 -18.66 -0.79
N SER A 472 16.13 -18.31 -2.08
CA SER A 472 15.14 -17.39 -2.67
C SER A 472 13.73 -17.98 -2.60
N HIS A 473 13.54 -19.26 -2.95
CA HIS A 473 12.23 -19.92 -2.84
C HIS A 473 11.70 -19.96 -1.40
N LEU A 474 12.59 -20.14 -0.41
CA LEU A 474 12.24 -20.07 1.02
C LEU A 474 11.95 -18.62 1.46
N GLY A 475 12.68 -17.63 0.96
CA GLY A 475 12.42 -16.21 1.25
C GLY A 475 11.10 -15.72 0.68
N TRP A 476 10.79 -16.06 -0.57
CA TRP A 476 9.47 -15.85 -1.17
C TRP A 476 8.39 -16.53 -0.32
N LEU A 477 8.56 -17.81 0.02
CA LEU A 477 7.58 -18.55 0.82
C LEU A 477 7.39 -17.96 2.23
N ALA A 478 8.44 -17.33 2.80
CA ALA A 478 8.35 -16.62 4.05
C ALA A 478 7.52 -15.33 3.94
N ARG A 479 7.79 -14.50 2.92
CA ARG A 479 7.04 -13.27 2.60
C ARG A 479 5.59 -13.57 2.25
N PHE A 480 5.35 -14.52 1.35
CA PHE A 480 4.02 -14.94 0.89
C PHE A 480 3.22 -15.59 2.03
N GLY A 481 3.87 -16.41 2.87
CA GLY A 481 3.28 -16.95 4.09
C GLY A 481 2.88 -15.86 5.10
N HIS A 482 3.64 -14.76 5.19
CA HIS A 482 3.28 -13.61 6.03
C HIS A 482 2.08 -12.85 5.46
N GLN A 483 2.11 -12.54 4.16
CA GLN A 483 1.04 -11.84 3.43
C GLN A 483 -0.32 -12.56 3.56
N MET A 484 -0.33 -13.89 3.45
CA MET A 484 -1.53 -14.72 3.62
C MET A 484 -1.91 -15.00 5.10
N GLY A 485 -1.22 -14.42 6.08
CA GLY A 485 -1.49 -14.63 7.51
C GLY A 485 -1.02 -15.97 8.11
N PHE A 486 -0.31 -16.82 7.35
CA PHE A 486 0.24 -18.09 7.83
C PHE A 486 1.56 -17.89 8.59
N ALA A 487 1.49 -17.32 9.80
CA ALA A 487 2.66 -17.04 10.64
C ALA A 487 3.59 -18.25 10.88
N TRP A 488 3.06 -19.48 10.93
CA TRP A 488 3.88 -20.69 11.06
C TRP A 488 4.75 -20.94 9.81
N LEU A 489 4.22 -20.63 8.63
CA LEU A 489 4.88 -20.81 7.34
C LEU A 489 5.97 -19.75 7.20
N ALA A 490 5.60 -18.48 7.46
CA ALA A 490 6.53 -17.35 7.47
C ALA A 490 7.76 -17.64 8.35
N ASN A 491 7.54 -18.03 9.61
CA ASN A 491 8.62 -18.33 10.55
C ASN A 491 9.46 -19.55 10.15
N ARG A 492 8.82 -20.65 9.70
CA ARG A 492 9.56 -21.87 9.35
C ARG A 492 10.38 -21.70 8.07
N ALA A 493 9.84 -20.99 7.08
CA ALA A 493 10.53 -20.71 5.83
C ALA A 493 11.71 -19.75 6.07
N SER A 494 11.54 -18.67 6.84
CA SER A 494 12.64 -17.73 7.14
C SER A 494 13.79 -18.39 7.91
N THR A 495 13.50 -19.25 8.89
CA THR A 495 14.56 -19.99 9.60
C THR A 495 15.30 -20.96 8.68
N LEU A 496 14.59 -21.63 7.76
CA LEU A 496 15.25 -22.53 6.81
C LEU A 496 16.06 -21.76 5.76
N GLN A 497 15.59 -20.59 5.30
CA GLN A 497 16.34 -19.71 4.40
C GLN A 497 17.71 -19.33 5.00
N LEU A 498 17.70 -18.81 6.23
CA LEU A 498 18.93 -18.40 6.94
C LEU A 498 19.90 -19.59 7.12
N ASN A 499 19.38 -20.76 7.48
CA ASN A 499 20.18 -21.98 7.60
C ASN A 499 20.78 -22.42 6.24
N VAL A 500 20.00 -22.34 5.15
CA VAL A 500 20.45 -22.70 3.79
C VAL A 500 21.53 -21.73 3.29
N GLN A 501 21.36 -20.42 3.51
CA GLN A 501 22.34 -19.40 3.11
C GLN A 501 23.71 -19.62 3.78
N ALA A 502 23.71 -20.00 5.06
CA ALA A 502 24.93 -20.21 5.84
C ALA A 502 25.54 -21.63 5.74
N ALA A 503 24.88 -22.57 5.05
CA ALA A 503 25.31 -23.97 5.02
C ALA A 503 26.40 -24.27 3.99
N SER A 504 27.32 -25.16 4.38
CA SER A 504 28.18 -25.92 3.44
C SER A 504 27.38 -26.98 2.70
N LYS A 505 27.99 -27.67 1.74
CA LYS A 505 27.38 -28.83 1.07
C LYS A 505 26.83 -29.88 2.05
N GLU A 506 27.60 -30.26 3.07
CA GLU A 506 27.15 -31.23 4.08
C GLU A 506 25.96 -30.69 4.88
N GLY A 507 26.01 -29.42 5.30
CA GLY A 507 24.90 -28.78 6.01
C GLY A 507 23.60 -28.73 5.18
N LEU A 508 23.70 -28.55 3.86
CA LEU A 508 22.53 -28.61 2.97
C LEU A 508 21.93 -30.01 2.88
N ILE A 509 22.76 -31.05 2.89
CA ILE A 509 22.31 -32.45 2.94
C ILE A 509 21.65 -32.75 4.30
N GLU A 510 22.18 -32.24 5.41
CA GLU A 510 21.55 -32.36 6.74
C GLU A 510 20.20 -31.63 6.85
N LEU A 511 20.01 -30.55 6.08
CA LEU A 511 18.76 -29.79 6.02
C LEU A 511 17.68 -30.44 5.13
N GLU A 512 18.02 -31.39 4.27
CA GLU A 512 17.09 -32.03 3.32
C GLU A 512 15.81 -32.58 3.99
N PRO A 513 15.85 -33.37 5.09
CA PRO A 513 14.64 -33.85 5.75
C PRO A 513 13.77 -32.70 6.30
N SER A 514 14.40 -31.60 6.72
CA SER A 514 13.73 -30.40 7.21
C SER A 514 13.02 -29.60 6.12
N LEU A 515 13.57 -29.61 4.90
CA LEU A 515 13.01 -29.00 3.70
C LEU A 515 11.86 -29.85 3.14
N GLN A 516 12.05 -31.17 3.01
CA GLN A 516 11.01 -32.12 2.62
C GLN A 516 9.80 -32.10 3.58
N ALA A 517 10.05 -31.98 4.90
CA ALA A 517 8.99 -31.84 5.89
C ALA A 517 8.19 -30.53 5.74
N LEU A 518 8.84 -29.42 5.34
CA LEU A 518 8.16 -28.16 5.05
C LEU A 518 7.25 -28.32 3.82
N ALA A 519 7.78 -28.80 2.69
CA ALA A 519 7.01 -29.00 1.45
C ALA A 519 5.81 -29.95 1.69
N THR A 520 6.03 -31.07 2.39
CA THR A 520 4.98 -32.02 2.78
C THR A 520 3.89 -31.37 3.64
N ARG A 521 4.27 -30.49 4.58
CA ARG A 521 3.30 -29.77 5.42
C ARG A 521 2.51 -28.73 4.63
N VAL A 522 3.16 -27.97 3.74
CA VAL A 522 2.50 -27.00 2.87
C VAL A 522 1.44 -27.71 2.01
N GLY A 523 1.81 -28.79 1.32
CA GLY A 523 0.89 -29.55 0.46
C GLY A 523 -0.28 -30.23 1.20
N ARG A 524 -0.11 -30.52 2.51
CA ARG A 524 -1.17 -31.08 3.37
C ARG A 524 -2.04 -30.02 4.07
N THR A 525 -1.75 -28.73 3.92
CA THR A 525 -2.50 -27.65 4.59
C THR A 525 -3.75 -27.29 3.77
N PRO A 526 -4.99 -27.64 4.18
CA PRO A 526 -6.16 -27.54 3.30
C PRO A 526 -6.53 -26.10 2.95
N LEU A 527 -6.37 -25.17 3.91
CA LEU A 527 -6.67 -23.75 3.71
C LEU A 527 -5.75 -23.08 2.68
N LEU A 528 -4.47 -23.49 2.57
CA LEU A 528 -3.58 -22.96 1.54
C LEU A 528 -4.08 -23.34 0.14
N LYS A 529 -4.53 -24.59 -0.05
CA LYS A 529 -5.09 -25.02 -1.33
C LYS A 529 -6.36 -24.26 -1.70
N ALA A 530 -7.23 -24.00 -0.73
CA ALA A 530 -8.47 -23.25 -0.94
C ALA A 530 -8.21 -21.77 -1.28
N ARG A 531 -7.19 -21.14 -0.66
CA ARG A 531 -6.82 -19.73 -0.88
C ARG A 531 -5.99 -19.44 -2.14
N LEU A 532 -5.52 -20.46 -2.84
CA LEU A 532 -4.55 -20.30 -3.95
C LEU A 532 -5.02 -20.89 -5.29
N ARG A 533 -5.98 -21.81 -5.27
CA ARG A 533 -6.46 -22.47 -6.48
C ARG A 533 -7.42 -21.56 -7.23
N GLY A 534 -7.16 -21.32 -8.51
CA GLY A 534 -7.93 -20.39 -9.35
C GLY A 534 -7.60 -18.90 -9.13
N ILE A 535 -6.68 -18.56 -8.22
CA ILE A 535 -6.26 -17.17 -7.97
C ILE A 535 -5.10 -16.82 -8.89
N GLY A 536 -5.19 -15.66 -9.55
CA GLY A 536 -4.18 -15.18 -10.48
C GLY A 536 -3.85 -16.17 -11.60
N VAL A 537 -4.88 -16.65 -12.31
CA VAL A 537 -4.69 -17.51 -13.49
C VAL A 537 -3.98 -16.72 -14.59
N LEU A 538 -2.86 -17.23 -15.09
CA LEU A 538 -2.08 -16.58 -16.14
C LEU A 538 -2.88 -16.48 -17.47
N PRO A 539 -2.76 -15.36 -18.20
CA PRO A 539 -3.43 -15.18 -19.49
C PRO A 539 -2.88 -16.12 -20.57
N THR A 540 -3.81 -16.65 -21.38
CA THR A 540 -3.49 -17.62 -22.44
C THR A 540 -2.78 -16.96 -23.61
N GLY A 541 -1.60 -17.48 -23.97
CA GLY A 541 -0.82 -16.98 -25.11
C GLY A 541 0.42 -16.17 -24.74
N SER A 542 0.65 -15.94 -23.45
CA SER A 542 1.84 -15.25 -22.93
C SER A 542 3.12 -16.06 -23.18
N SER A 543 3.80 -15.80 -24.31
CA SER A 543 5.01 -16.54 -24.73
C SER A 543 6.24 -16.22 -23.89
N ASP A 544 6.31 -15.01 -23.34
CA ASP A 544 7.55 -14.43 -22.84
C ASP A 544 7.73 -14.66 -21.32
N LEU A 545 6.84 -15.45 -20.71
CA LEU A 545 6.87 -15.76 -19.28
C LEU A 545 7.97 -16.77 -18.95
N ARG A 546 8.95 -16.29 -18.18
CA ARG A 546 10.14 -17.06 -17.77
C ARG A 546 9.96 -17.79 -16.43
N GLY A 547 10.88 -18.71 -16.14
CA GLY A 547 11.06 -19.30 -14.81
C GLY A 547 9.85 -20.05 -14.22
N PRO A 548 9.68 -20.04 -12.88
CA PRO A 548 8.56 -20.70 -12.21
C PRO A 548 7.18 -20.19 -12.63
N VAL A 549 7.08 -18.91 -13.04
CA VAL A 549 5.82 -18.31 -13.52
C VAL A 549 5.44 -18.92 -14.87
N GLY A 550 6.34 -18.91 -15.85
CA GLY A 550 6.11 -19.54 -17.16
C GLY A 550 5.82 -21.04 -17.05
N ARG A 551 6.62 -21.77 -16.27
CA ARG A 551 6.43 -23.22 -16.04
C ARG A 551 5.07 -23.55 -15.39
N ALA A 552 4.48 -22.64 -14.61
CA ALA A 552 3.16 -22.84 -14.02
C ALA A 552 2.02 -22.73 -15.04
N SER A 553 2.19 -22.03 -16.17
CA SER A 553 1.17 -21.87 -17.21
C SER A 553 0.67 -23.22 -17.74
N GLY A 554 1.57 -24.19 -17.92
CA GLY A 554 1.22 -25.56 -18.33
C GLY A 554 0.55 -26.43 -17.24
N LYS A 555 0.40 -25.92 -16.01
CA LYS A 555 -0.14 -26.63 -14.84
C LYS A 555 -1.41 -25.95 -14.27
N GLY A 556 -2.10 -25.16 -15.09
CA GLY A 556 -3.31 -24.41 -14.72
C GLY A 556 -3.08 -22.93 -14.43
N GLY A 557 -1.82 -22.48 -14.40
CA GLY A 557 -1.46 -21.06 -14.38
C GLY A 557 -1.85 -20.27 -13.13
N ASP A 558 -2.34 -20.91 -12.06
CA ASP A 558 -2.77 -20.24 -10.83
C ASP A 558 -1.66 -20.12 -9.77
N ALA A 559 -1.95 -19.39 -8.68
CA ALA A 559 -1.04 -19.21 -7.56
C ALA A 559 -0.66 -20.53 -6.88
N TRP A 560 -1.55 -21.53 -6.91
CA TRP A 560 -1.28 -22.88 -6.42
C TRP A 560 -0.26 -23.62 -7.29
N ALA A 561 -0.37 -23.54 -8.63
CA ALA A 561 0.60 -24.09 -9.57
C ALA A 561 1.98 -23.43 -9.42
N ARG A 562 2.03 -22.09 -9.24
CA ARG A 562 3.27 -21.34 -8.97
C ARG A 562 3.93 -21.75 -7.64
N LEU A 563 3.14 -21.98 -6.59
CA LEU A 563 3.64 -22.50 -5.31
C LEU A 563 4.29 -23.88 -5.47
N TRP A 564 3.62 -24.82 -6.14
CA TRP A 564 4.18 -26.15 -6.36
C TRP A 564 5.42 -26.14 -7.25
N GLN A 565 5.45 -25.31 -8.29
CA GLN A 565 6.63 -25.19 -9.15
C GLN A 565 7.89 -24.80 -8.36
N ARG A 566 7.77 -23.89 -7.37
CA ARG A 566 8.90 -23.52 -6.48
C ARG A 566 9.23 -24.60 -5.44
N LEU A 567 8.22 -25.30 -4.91
CA LEU A 567 8.44 -26.41 -3.96
C LEU A 567 9.09 -27.63 -4.61
N ASP A 568 8.76 -27.92 -5.87
CA ASP A 568 9.35 -29.01 -6.67
C ASP A 568 10.80 -28.70 -7.09
N GLU A 569 11.16 -27.42 -7.23
CA GLU A 569 12.53 -26.99 -7.55
C GLU A 569 13.51 -27.16 -6.38
N ILE A 570 13.06 -27.07 -5.12
CA ILE A 570 13.92 -27.26 -3.93
C ILE A 570 14.63 -28.63 -3.91
N PRO A 571 13.95 -29.80 -4.03
CA PRO A 571 14.63 -31.09 -4.06
C PRO A 571 15.49 -31.27 -5.31
N ALA A 572 15.08 -30.74 -6.48
CA ALA A 572 15.91 -30.78 -7.69
C ALA A 572 17.22 -30.02 -7.50
N SER A 573 17.17 -28.83 -6.89
CA SER A 573 18.34 -28.02 -6.51
C SER A 573 19.26 -28.78 -5.55
N LEU A 574 18.69 -29.47 -4.54
CA LEU A 574 19.47 -30.29 -3.61
C LEU A 574 20.19 -31.45 -4.32
N ASP A 575 19.54 -32.11 -5.29
CA ASP A 575 20.17 -33.20 -6.04
C ASP A 575 21.30 -32.71 -6.95
N LEU A 576 21.18 -31.50 -7.53
CA LEU A 576 22.27 -30.82 -8.23
C LEU A 576 23.43 -30.47 -7.29
N ILE A 577 23.15 -29.96 -6.09
CA ILE A 577 24.18 -29.63 -5.07
C ILE A 577 24.90 -30.90 -4.57
N LYS A 578 24.18 -32.02 -4.39
CA LYS A 578 24.79 -33.32 -4.05
C LYS A 578 25.79 -33.77 -5.11
N ALA A 579 25.48 -33.54 -6.39
CA ALA A 579 26.35 -33.88 -7.53
C ALA A 579 27.50 -32.88 -7.76
N ALA A 580 27.34 -31.61 -7.38
CA ALA A 580 28.33 -30.55 -7.49
C ALA A 580 29.53 -30.72 -6.52
N VAL A 581 30.53 -29.85 -6.61
CA VAL A 581 31.53 -29.66 -5.54
C VAL A 581 30.97 -28.73 -4.46
N GLU A 582 31.80 -28.21 -3.54
CA GLU A 582 31.35 -27.22 -2.55
C GLU A 582 30.78 -25.96 -3.26
N PRO A 583 29.62 -25.42 -2.82
CA PRO A 583 29.08 -24.16 -3.33
C PRO A 583 30.03 -22.96 -3.13
N GLU A 584 30.65 -22.51 -4.22
CA GLU A 584 31.62 -21.42 -4.23
C GLU A 584 31.07 -20.16 -4.93
N LEU A 585 31.33 -18.99 -4.36
CA LEU A 585 30.91 -17.71 -4.96
C LEU A 585 31.55 -17.55 -6.35
N PRO A 586 30.81 -17.22 -7.42
CA PRO A 586 31.39 -17.11 -8.76
C PRO A 586 32.42 -15.99 -8.86
N VAL A 587 33.70 -16.35 -8.94
CA VAL A 587 34.82 -15.42 -9.18
C VAL A 587 35.11 -15.34 -10.68
N LEU A 588 35.41 -14.13 -11.18
CA LEU A 588 35.82 -13.89 -12.57
C LEU A 588 37.16 -14.57 -12.87
N ARG A 589 37.24 -15.32 -13.99
CA ARG A 589 38.51 -15.87 -14.48
C ARG A 589 39.45 -14.76 -14.94
N ASN A 590 40.77 -15.02 -14.92
CA ASN A 590 41.74 -14.04 -15.41
C ASN A 590 41.58 -13.81 -16.93
N ILE A 591 40.94 -12.70 -17.30
CA ILE A 591 40.72 -12.28 -18.68
C ILE A 591 41.94 -11.58 -19.32
N GLY A 592 42.97 -11.21 -18.55
CA GLY A 592 44.05 -10.33 -19.00
C GLY A 592 43.70 -8.84 -18.89
N SER A 593 44.62 -7.96 -19.28
CA SER A 593 44.52 -6.50 -19.07
C SER A 593 44.40 -5.67 -20.36
N ASP A 594 44.26 -6.32 -21.50
CA ASP A 594 44.22 -5.67 -22.83
C ASP A 594 43.30 -6.50 -23.74
N VAL A 595 42.04 -6.57 -23.33
CA VAL A 595 41.01 -7.36 -24.00
C VAL A 595 39.80 -6.51 -24.30
N SER A 596 39.38 -6.55 -25.55
CA SER A 596 38.22 -5.81 -26.06
C SER A 596 37.35 -6.74 -26.89
N GLY A 597 36.03 -6.63 -26.74
CA GLY A 597 35.08 -7.55 -27.36
C GLY A 597 33.68 -7.43 -26.74
N THR A 598 32.71 -8.14 -27.32
CA THR A 598 31.33 -8.19 -26.81
C THR A 598 30.98 -9.63 -26.44
N GLY A 599 30.39 -9.81 -25.26
CA GLY A 599 29.96 -11.11 -24.75
C GLY A 599 28.52 -11.07 -24.29
N GLU A 600 27.75 -12.09 -24.65
CA GLU A 600 26.36 -12.26 -24.23
C GLU A 600 26.19 -13.62 -23.56
N THR A 601 25.46 -13.64 -22.45
CA THR A 601 25.13 -14.87 -21.73
C THR A 601 23.78 -14.80 -21.03
N THR A 602 23.34 -15.96 -20.59
CA THR A 602 22.04 -16.19 -19.98
C THR A 602 22.20 -17.08 -18.75
N VAL A 603 21.50 -16.74 -17.66
CA VAL A 603 21.44 -17.54 -16.43
C VAL A 603 19.98 -17.68 -15.98
N GLU A 604 19.55 -18.89 -15.65
CA GLU A 604 18.25 -19.17 -15.02
C GLU A 604 18.32 -18.79 -13.54
N THR A 605 17.91 -17.57 -13.20
CA THR A 605 17.81 -17.09 -11.81
C THR A 605 16.67 -17.83 -11.07
N PRO A 606 16.48 -17.62 -9.75
CA PRO A 606 15.32 -18.18 -9.04
C PRO A 606 13.96 -17.70 -9.57
N ARG A 607 13.92 -16.56 -10.29
CA ARG A 607 12.71 -15.96 -10.89
C ARG A 607 12.56 -16.30 -12.36
N GLY A 608 13.66 -16.58 -13.04
CA GLY A 608 13.70 -17.14 -14.38
C GLY A 608 14.89 -16.68 -15.19
N GLU A 609 14.89 -17.03 -16.46
CA GLU A 609 15.93 -16.69 -17.41
C GLU A 609 16.20 -15.17 -17.47
N SER A 610 17.44 -14.77 -17.20
CA SER A 610 17.92 -13.41 -17.34
C SER A 610 19.16 -13.40 -18.24
N ARG A 611 19.20 -12.46 -19.19
CA ARG A 611 20.24 -12.30 -20.21
C ARG A 611 21.02 -11.02 -19.94
N LEU A 612 22.33 -11.09 -20.10
CA LEU A 612 23.22 -9.94 -20.01
C LEU A 612 24.20 -9.96 -21.18
N LYS A 613 24.33 -8.81 -21.82
CA LYS A 613 25.32 -8.53 -22.86
C LYS A 613 26.22 -7.40 -22.39
N VAL A 614 27.53 -7.56 -22.56
CA VAL A 614 28.57 -6.63 -22.07
C VAL A 614 29.56 -6.34 -23.20
N SER A 615 29.94 -5.08 -23.34
CA SER A 615 31.07 -4.63 -24.16
C SER A 615 32.28 -4.35 -23.27
N LEU A 616 33.44 -4.86 -23.67
CA LEU A 616 34.74 -4.59 -23.05
C LEU A 616 35.63 -3.77 -23.99
N GLU A 617 36.36 -2.82 -23.42
CA GLU A 617 37.53 -2.19 -24.03
C GLU A 617 38.69 -2.17 -23.03
N HIS A 618 39.87 -2.67 -23.42
CA HIS A 618 41.08 -2.72 -22.58
C HIS A 618 40.85 -3.37 -21.18
N GLY A 619 39.93 -4.35 -21.10
CA GLY A 619 39.54 -5.03 -19.86
C GLY A 619 38.49 -4.31 -18.99
N GLN A 620 38.02 -3.12 -19.41
CA GLN A 620 36.98 -2.34 -18.74
C GLN A 620 35.63 -2.52 -19.43
N VAL A 621 34.55 -2.53 -18.65
CA VAL A 621 33.17 -2.52 -19.13
C VAL A 621 32.84 -1.11 -19.61
N THR A 622 32.49 -0.97 -20.89
CA THR A 622 32.11 0.30 -21.52
C THR A 622 30.61 0.42 -21.76
N SER A 623 29.91 -0.70 -21.92
CA SER A 623 28.45 -0.74 -22.02
C SER A 623 27.91 -2.11 -21.58
N TYR A 624 26.65 -2.14 -21.17
CA TYR A 624 25.91 -3.39 -20.96
C TYR A 624 24.45 -3.23 -21.38
N GLU A 625 23.78 -4.36 -21.61
CA GLU A 625 22.35 -4.48 -21.89
C GLU A 625 21.83 -5.65 -21.05
N LEU A 626 20.87 -5.39 -20.16
CA LEU A 626 20.35 -6.36 -19.20
C LEU A 626 18.84 -6.60 -19.42
N ASP A 627 18.46 -7.87 -19.50
CA ASP A 627 17.10 -8.34 -19.73
C ASP A 627 16.73 -9.40 -18.66
N THR A 628 15.77 -9.09 -17.80
CA THR A 628 15.49 -9.84 -16.56
C THR A 628 14.12 -10.49 -16.54
N ALA A 629 13.99 -11.61 -15.83
CA ALA A 629 12.69 -12.29 -15.71
C ALA A 629 11.57 -11.38 -15.14
N CYS A 630 11.86 -10.51 -14.18
CA CYS A 630 10.85 -9.64 -13.57
C CYS A 630 10.33 -8.53 -14.50
N SER A 631 11.14 -8.06 -15.45
CA SER A 631 10.68 -7.08 -16.45
C SER A 631 9.61 -7.67 -17.38
N HIS A 632 9.66 -8.98 -17.68
CA HIS A 632 8.62 -9.71 -18.43
C HIS A 632 7.42 -10.13 -17.57
N HIS A 633 7.46 -9.90 -16.25
CA HIS A 633 6.41 -10.34 -15.33
C HIS A 633 5.63 -9.18 -14.69
N ILE A 634 6.14 -7.94 -14.72
CA ILE A 634 5.50 -6.82 -14.03
C ILE A 634 4.15 -6.45 -14.64
N ASP A 635 4.04 -6.44 -15.97
CA ASP A 635 2.81 -6.09 -16.69
C ASP A 635 1.67 -7.11 -16.47
N LEU A 636 1.99 -8.35 -16.07
CA LEU A 636 0.97 -9.32 -15.65
C LEU A 636 0.11 -8.82 -14.49
N VAL A 637 0.61 -7.88 -13.67
CA VAL A 637 -0.14 -7.38 -12.51
C VAL A 637 -1.50 -6.85 -12.92
N ALA A 638 -1.58 -6.06 -14.00
CA ALA A 638 -2.84 -5.47 -14.48
C ALA A 638 -3.89 -6.54 -14.81
N GLU A 639 -3.50 -7.59 -15.53
CA GLU A 639 -4.39 -8.70 -15.89
C GLU A 639 -4.72 -9.62 -14.69
N LEU A 640 -3.80 -9.78 -13.74
CA LEU A 640 -3.97 -10.68 -12.60
C LEU A 640 -4.88 -10.11 -11.50
N VAL A 641 -4.93 -8.78 -11.35
CA VAL A 641 -5.74 -8.10 -10.30
C VAL A 641 -7.12 -7.68 -10.79
N LYS A 642 -7.31 -7.43 -12.09
CA LYS A 642 -8.58 -6.95 -12.65
C LYS A 642 -9.74 -7.92 -12.42
N GLY A 643 -10.85 -7.40 -11.90
CA GLY A 643 -12.06 -8.17 -11.58
C GLY A 643 -11.90 -9.12 -10.38
N ARG A 644 -10.98 -8.82 -9.45
CA ARG A 644 -10.75 -9.61 -8.23
C ARG A 644 -11.09 -8.81 -6.98
N GLU A 645 -11.46 -9.50 -5.91
CA GLU A 645 -11.44 -8.89 -4.57
C GLU A 645 -10.00 -8.51 -4.20
N LEU A 646 -9.82 -7.41 -3.46
CA LEU A 646 -8.52 -6.88 -3.03
C LEU A 646 -7.61 -7.95 -2.38
N GLY A 647 -8.19 -8.83 -1.57
CA GLY A 647 -7.46 -9.94 -0.94
C GLY A 647 -6.87 -10.92 -1.95
N ASP A 648 -7.64 -11.29 -2.98
CA ASP A 648 -7.22 -12.22 -4.03
C ASP A 648 -6.27 -11.55 -5.03
N ALA A 649 -6.47 -10.26 -5.34
CA ALA A 649 -5.54 -9.44 -6.13
C ALA A 649 -4.14 -9.41 -5.48
N LEU A 650 -4.06 -9.11 -4.18
CA LEU A 650 -2.80 -9.10 -3.45
C LEU A 650 -2.15 -10.50 -3.41
N VAL A 651 -2.93 -11.57 -3.26
CA VAL A 651 -2.42 -12.96 -3.34
C VAL A 651 -1.89 -13.29 -4.75
N ALA A 652 -2.56 -12.83 -5.80
CA ALA A 652 -2.10 -13.01 -7.18
C ALA A 652 -0.73 -12.34 -7.40
N VAL A 653 -0.59 -11.06 -7.02
CA VAL A 653 0.69 -10.31 -7.08
C VAL A 653 1.77 -10.93 -6.18
N GLY A 654 1.40 -11.41 -4.99
CA GLY A 654 2.32 -12.12 -4.09
C GLY A 654 2.89 -13.41 -4.71
N SER A 655 2.08 -14.10 -5.51
CA SER A 655 2.40 -15.44 -6.05
C SER A 655 3.35 -15.44 -7.27
N ILE A 656 3.46 -14.33 -8.00
CA ILE A 656 4.39 -14.21 -9.14
C ILE A 656 5.85 -14.05 -8.68
N ASP A 657 6.10 -13.57 -7.46
CA ASP A 657 7.43 -13.28 -6.89
C ASP A 657 8.25 -12.24 -7.67
N LEU A 658 7.63 -11.11 -8.02
CA LEU A 658 8.36 -9.95 -8.53
C LEU A 658 9.46 -9.53 -7.54
N SER A 659 10.65 -9.31 -8.08
CA SER A 659 11.71 -8.54 -7.43
C SER A 659 11.74 -7.18 -8.12
N PRO A 660 11.32 -6.08 -7.46
CA PRO A 660 11.38 -4.73 -8.01
C PRO A 660 12.81 -4.32 -8.40
N TRP A 661 13.80 -4.86 -7.68
CA TRP A 661 15.23 -4.68 -7.94
C TRP A 661 15.66 -5.26 -9.28
N GLU A 662 14.97 -6.29 -9.75
CA GLU A 662 15.19 -6.93 -11.06
C GLU A 662 14.34 -6.29 -12.16
N VAL A 663 13.49 -5.29 -11.89
CA VAL A 663 12.73 -4.58 -12.94
C VAL A 663 13.63 -3.49 -13.51
N ILE A 664 13.84 -3.53 -14.83
CA ILE A 664 14.69 -2.58 -15.54
C ILE A 664 13.83 -1.41 -16.01
N SER A 665 14.25 -0.19 -15.66
CA SER A 665 13.56 1.07 -15.99
C SER A 665 14.21 1.80 -17.15
#